data_AF-A0A379QQR5-F1
#
_entry.id   AF-A0A379QQR5-F1
#
_cell.length_a   1.000
_cell.length_b   1.000
_cell.length_c   1.000
_cell.angle_alpha   90.00
_cell.angle_beta   90.00
_cell.angle_gamma   90.00
#
_symmetry.space_group_name_H-M   'P 1'
#
loop_
_entity.id
_entity.type
_entity.pdbx_description
1 polymer ?
#
loop_
_entity_poly.entity_id
_entity_poly.type
_entity_poly.pdbx_seq_one_letter_code
_entity_poly.pdbx_strand_id
1 'polypeptide(L)'
;MWDVNKAIEHLNSHAEQGSVGYCARYVKNAISAGGDISPWPSIEGAKDYGDALLHRGFQVISFEHSFISGDVVIIQGIRKADFPEGEITRDHPYGHMAMFNGQQWVSDFKQNNGYYPGGDYRKAKPACVFYRHKDALGDGSQSSNVTGGKLNICYPIRDKDGKEFRSLEEIMRLIDAEPHGTWLLGGNGLWHGAVHISDVSNPRSALTPDTLSTGEPVPLQFMADGTIVAYRINNDYLKGSWKGQQLCYSSTFVLVKSLCQPDPQKKESWLEFYSLYMHLAPVKDYPASPCYKVRDGHRGIRLRQYREGEYGLPDGQESGDTQVYQAPRSAGKSLNAGDCVVSSRTGRFYVTKNNEATLTTFGLVRLLKGETAGNEQYWVTLDPALMEPDGEIQALMPAWMQKAKEKGVFDAVQTGGETEEWQVSAGTPVGFMGCGEYPGEGGGQVDREWFVHLEVLSADPKMPTFLSNPEGVKGEKRTVLAPKGKILYTRQTTAEQETFTATSATLGAQCVRPRNATTPVRDESQTLWYNITGSGWLPEKDIEEAGQYDLLKLGFQPLEENSSGDMTKSPYEGWVPEAFGSVSRAAEQGDEWYEQVPPFYRELVTAMDRDHNGKVTEEEIRQALVVRDPLVRNVVNRLVVKHHSEWCRGRSSGRWEGFYKELDTEEVGYCEKWQSDLEWMSGVSPFNSDEPVWHFHPVVFLSALKTEEDCAKLIWGEVVNQRLGTDKACEFRKKVVRICAELWGEEKKTEYADVLMTCMAVETSRKFMSSVTEFRNVRDSNGEIVYVTDRTGSRRRPKVEEHVYTREEIRADPSIVQRKPVGLIQFTQTAVDQINLSNGLSITKQQLALMDVIEQLDYVKLYFLSLGDVLKKISTPDDVYVYIFCPSGVGQPDDAVLYNRETGVNDYNKNASLDSNTHGNTGNNDGLIQKRELLSRLERLKKEGEKHRNNCICLKKSDNQTSADPSWMPFAWKEYSEYKGLLETNSLLNSRIKIYHNTTNAAGNDHRVSWCGSFVNWCLNQAGYFNSSTTTARAYSWQRPDWTEGEVVDKPFYGAIAVMNYSHVGFVCGVNRQGNLLLLGGNQGGRGVTNLQGITISRTSIASVLCFMKPKGYEVPDEHYNLQLIDINTIEMNYENTH
;
A
#
# COMPACT_ATOMS: atom_id res chain seq x y z
N MET A 1 -36.68 -20.84 -1.41
CA MET A 1 -35.26 -20.49 -1.53
C MET A 1 -34.47 -21.78 -1.58
N TRP A 2 -33.60 -21.94 -2.57
CA TRP A 2 -32.76 -23.13 -2.75
C TRP A 2 -31.48 -23.00 -1.91
N ASP A 3 -31.17 -24.01 -1.10
CA ASP A 3 -30.08 -24.07 -0.13
C ASP A 3 -28.87 -24.81 -0.74
N VAL A 4 -27.85 -24.02 -1.10
CA VAL A 4 -26.63 -24.53 -1.72
C VAL A 4 -25.83 -25.44 -0.79
N ASN A 5 -25.83 -25.19 0.52
CA ASN A 5 -25.05 -25.96 1.48
C ASN A 5 -25.58 -27.39 1.59
N LYS A 6 -26.91 -27.56 1.61
CA LYS A 6 -27.55 -28.89 1.56
C LYS A 6 -27.29 -29.62 0.26
N ALA A 7 -27.28 -28.91 -0.87
CA ALA A 7 -26.95 -29.50 -2.15
C ALA A 7 -25.51 -30.03 -2.17
N ILE A 8 -24.55 -29.24 -1.67
CA ILE A 8 -23.14 -29.63 -1.59
C ILE A 8 -22.89 -30.75 -0.58
N GLU A 9 -23.54 -30.73 0.58
CA GLU A 9 -23.46 -31.81 1.57
C GLU A 9 -23.96 -33.13 0.99
N HIS A 10 -25.10 -33.12 0.28
CA HIS A 10 -25.62 -34.30 -0.40
C HIS A 10 -24.67 -34.78 -1.51
N LEU A 11 -24.17 -33.86 -2.33
CA LEU A 11 -23.24 -34.16 -3.42
C LEU A 11 -21.95 -34.81 -2.91
N ASN A 12 -21.37 -34.28 -1.84
CA ASN A 12 -20.11 -34.77 -1.27
C ASN A 12 -20.26 -36.10 -0.54
N SER A 13 -21.38 -36.30 0.17
CA SER A 13 -21.65 -37.54 0.92
C SER A 13 -22.00 -38.72 0.03
N HIS A 14 -22.47 -38.46 -1.19
CA HIS A 14 -22.84 -39.49 -2.15
C HIS A 14 -21.83 -39.67 -3.28
N ALA A 15 -20.76 -38.86 -3.36
CA ALA A 15 -19.76 -39.03 -4.41
C ALA A 15 -18.96 -40.33 -4.26
N GLU A 16 -18.84 -41.08 -5.35
CA GLU A 16 -18.12 -42.35 -5.43
C GLU A 16 -16.61 -42.16 -5.56
N GLN A 17 -15.83 -43.24 -5.37
CA GLN A 17 -14.37 -43.22 -5.55
C GLN A 17 -13.93 -43.02 -7.01
N GLY A 18 -14.81 -43.27 -7.97
CA GLY A 18 -14.59 -43.08 -9.41
C GLY A 18 -15.91 -43.03 -10.15
N SER A 19 -15.88 -42.61 -11.42
CA SER A 19 -17.12 -42.45 -12.19
C SER A 19 -17.86 -43.79 -12.34
N VAL A 20 -19.16 -43.75 -12.05
CA VAL A 20 -20.12 -44.84 -12.25
C VAL A 20 -21.02 -44.60 -13.48
N GLY A 21 -20.78 -43.51 -14.21
CA GLY A 21 -21.48 -43.16 -15.44
C GLY A 21 -22.83 -42.44 -15.20
N TYR A 22 -23.07 -41.93 -13.99
CA TYR A 22 -24.36 -41.35 -13.60
C TYR A 22 -24.26 -39.89 -13.14
N CYS A 23 -23.26 -39.14 -13.64
CA CYS A 23 -22.98 -37.75 -13.27
C CYS A 23 -24.23 -36.85 -13.21
N ALA A 24 -25.08 -36.90 -14.25
CA ALA A 24 -26.32 -36.11 -14.31
C ALA A 24 -27.30 -36.45 -13.17
N ARG A 25 -27.40 -37.73 -12.78
CA ARG A 25 -28.30 -38.18 -11.71
C ARG A 25 -27.83 -37.69 -10.34
N TYR A 26 -26.52 -37.75 -10.07
CA TYR A 26 -25.94 -37.36 -8.79
C TYR A 26 -26.04 -35.85 -8.58
N VAL A 27 -25.68 -35.05 -9.59
CA VAL A 27 -25.80 -33.59 -9.51
C VAL A 27 -27.27 -33.16 -9.47
N LYS A 28 -28.18 -33.82 -10.21
CA LYS A 28 -29.62 -33.60 -10.08
C LYS A 28 -30.13 -33.87 -8.67
N ASN A 29 -29.75 -34.98 -8.06
CA ASN A 29 -30.19 -35.34 -6.71
C ASN A 29 -29.66 -34.37 -5.66
N ALA A 30 -28.40 -33.93 -5.79
CA ALA A 30 -27.83 -32.87 -4.98
C ALA A 30 -28.63 -31.57 -5.10
N ILE A 31 -28.94 -31.15 -6.33
CA ILE A 31 -29.78 -29.97 -6.56
C ILE A 31 -31.16 -30.15 -5.89
N SER A 32 -31.80 -31.32 -6.01
CA SER A 32 -33.07 -31.59 -5.33
C SER A 32 -32.95 -31.62 -3.79
N ALA A 33 -31.81 -32.01 -3.24
CA ALA A 33 -31.56 -31.96 -1.80
C ALA A 33 -31.42 -30.52 -1.26
N GLY A 34 -30.97 -29.58 -2.11
CA GLY A 34 -30.91 -28.16 -1.80
C GLY A 34 -32.29 -27.48 -1.70
N GLY A 35 -33.36 -28.08 -2.21
CA GLY A 35 -34.71 -27.52 -2.09
C GLY A 35 -35.66 -28.05 -3.16
N ASP A 36 -36.96 -27.81 -2.96
CA ASP A 36 -38.00 -28.38 -3.81
C ASP A 36 -38.13 -27.65 -5.16
N ILE A 37 -37.24 -28.00 -6.09
CA ILE A 37 -37.27 -27.56 -7.50
C ILE A 37 -37.67 -28.70 -8.46
N SER A 38 -38.45 -29.64 -7.91
CA SER A 38 -39.01 -30.83 -8.56
C SER A 38 -40.39 -30.53 -9.18
N PRO A 39 -40.83 -31.24 -10.26
CA PRO A 39 -40.24 -32.42 -10.91
C PRO A 39 -39.31 -32.10 -12.08
N TRP A 40 -38.28 -32.94 -12.29
CA TRP A 40 -37.35 -32.87 -13.43
C TRP A 40 -37.90 -33.57 -14.69
N PRO A 41 -37.72 -33.02 -15.90
CA PRO A 41 -38.02 -33.74 -17.13
C PRO A 41 -37.16 -35.00 -17.29
N SER A 42 -37.62 -35.96 -18.09
CA SER A 42 -36.82 -37.12 -18.49
C SER A 42 -35.78 -36.66 -19.51
N ILE A 43 -34.51 -36.62 -19.08
CA ILE A 43 -33.37 -36.23 -19.91
C ILE A 43 -32.34 -37.36 -19.83
N GLU A 44 -31.92 -37.88 -20.98
CA GLU A 44 -31.02 -39.05 -21.08
C GLU A 44 -29.53 -38.67 -20.93
N GLY A 45 -29.11 -37.54 -21.52
CA GLY A 45 -27.72 -37.10 -21.53
C GLY A 45 -27.44 -35.89 -20.63
N ALA A 46 -26.28 -35.87 -19.99
CA ALA A 46 -25.81 -34.73 -19.19
C ALA A 46 -25.71 -33.44 -20.04
N LYS A 47 -25.31 -33.55 -21.31
CA LYS A 47 -25.17 -32.43 -22.25
C LYS A 47 -26.46 -31.61 -22.50
N ASP A 48 -27.63 -32.20 -22.21
CA ASP A 48 -28.94 -31.63 -22.53
C ASP A 48 -29.63 -31.00 -21.30
N TYR A 49 -28.94 -30.90 -20.16
CA TYR A 49 -29.51 -30.39 -18.89
C TYR A 49 -29.62 -28.86 -18.79
N GLY A 50 -29.06 -28.11 -19.75
CA GLY A 50 -28.99 -26.63 -19.69
C GLY A 50 -30.34 -25.96 -19.52
N ASP A 51 -31.31 -26.25 -20.39
CA ASP A 51 -32.66 -25.66 -20.31
C ASP A 51 -33.38 -26.05 -19.01
N ALA A 52 -33.16 -27.27 -18.52
CA ALA A 52 -33.75 -27.73 -17.27
C ALA A 52 -33.19 -26.96 -16.05
N LEU A 53 -31.92 -26.56 -16.08
CA LEU A 53 -31.32 -25.70 -15.05
C LEU A 53 -31.93 -24.29 -15.11
N LEU A 54 -32.07 -23.70 -16.29
CA LEU A 54 -32.64 -22.35 -16.46
C LEU A 54 -34.07 -22.23 -15.92
N HIS A 55 -34.94 -23.21 -16.23
CA HIS A 55 -36.31 -23.26 -15.71
C HIS A 55 -36.39 -23.40 -14.17
N ARG A 56 -35.27 -23.75 -13.53
CA ARG A 56 -35.16 -23.96 -12.08
C ARG A 56 -34.37 -22.84 -11.42
N GLY A 57 -34.31 -21.67 -12.03
CA GLY A 57 -33.71 -20.48 -11.42
C GLY A 57 -32.19 -20.41 -11.54
N PHE A 58 -31.55 -21.29 -12.31
CA PHE A 58 -30.16 -21.10 -12.71
C PHE A 58 -30.05 -20.10 -13.86
N GLN A 59 -28.89 -19.43 -13.95
CA GLN A 59 -28.55 -18.49 -15.00
C GLN A 59 -27.19 -18.86 -15.58
N VAL A 60 -26.98 -18.61 -16.88
CA VAL A 60 -25.67 -18.84 -17.52
C VAL A 60 -24.66 -17.83 -17.00
N ILE A 61 -23.46 -18.28 -16.65
CA ILE A 61 -22.35 -17.42 -16.21
C ILE A 61 -21.17 -17.50 -17.19
N SER A 62 -20.45 -16.39 -17.37
CA SER A 62 -19.24 -16.32 -18.20
C SER A 62 -18.08 -17.08 -17.55
N PHE A 63 -17.19 -17.64 -18.38
CA PHE A 63 -15.96 -18.33 -17.94
C PHE A 63 -14.95 -17.39 -17.28
N GLU A 64 -15.16 -16.07 -17.35
CA GLU A 64 -14.29 -15.03 -16.77
C GLU A 64 -14.50 -14.81 -15.25
N HIS A 65 -15.48 -15.48 -14.63
CA HIS A 65 -15.71 -15.42 -13.18
C HIS A 65 -15.13 -16.62 -12.42
N SER A 66 -14.70 -16.41 -11.18
CA SER A 66 -14.38 -17.48 -10.23
C SER A 66 -15.63 -18.31 -9.90
N PHE A 67 -15.52 -19.65 -9.95
CA PHE A 67 -16.62 -20.56 -9.59
C PHE A 67 -16.90 -20.51 -8.09
N ILE A 68 -18.17 -20.51 -7.71
CA ILE A 68 -18.61 -20.60 -6.31
C ILE A 68 -19.30 -21.93 -6.03
N SER A 69 -19.41 -22.30 -4.75
CA SER A 69 -20.18 -23.46 -4.32
C SER A 69 -21.57 -23.44 -4.95
N GLY A 70 -21.97 -24.55 -5.56
CA GLY A 70 -23.26 -24.70 -6.22
C GLY A 70 -23.27 -24.39 -7.72
N ASP A 71 -22.19 -23.84 -8.29
CA ASP A 71 -22.09 -23.68 -9.76
C ASP A 71 -22.12 -25.03 -10.46
N VAL A 72 -22.88 -25.13 -11.55
CA VAL A 72 -23.06 -26.35 -12.33
C VAL A 72 -22.47 -26.15 -13.73
N VAL A 73 -21.66 -27.11 -14.19
CA VAL A 73 -21.15 -27.13 -15.56
C VAL A 73 -21.83 -28.23 -16.36
N ILE A 74 -22.21 -27.90 -17.59
CA ILE A 74 -22.68 -28.85 -18.61
C ILE A 74 -21.65 -28.89 -19.74
N ILE A 75 -21.14 -30.08 -20.03
CA ILE A 75 -20.07 -30.32 -21.01
C ILE A 75 -20.64 -31.19 -22.14
N GLN A 76 -20.38 -30.78 -23.39
CA GLN A 76 -20.85 -31.49 -24.57
C GLN A 76 -20.14 -32.85 -24.77
N GLY A 77 -20.84 -33.77 -25.43
CA GLY A 77 -20.33 -35.11 -25.73
C GLY A 77 -19.24 -35.10 -26.80
N ILE A 78 -18.41 -36.14 -26.81
CA ILE A 78 -17.30 -36.33 -27.75
C ILE A 78 -17.35 -37.73 -28.37
N ARG A 79 -16.99 -37.86 -29.64
CA ARG A 79 -16.87 -39.15 -30.32
C ARG A 79 -15.45 -39.33 -30.83
N LYS A 80 -14.89 -40.52 -30.64
CA LYS A 80 -13.57 -40.94 -31.08
C LYS A 80 -13.39 -40.77 -32.59
N ALA A 81 -14.45 -40.94 -33.38
CA ALA A 81 -14.39 -40.76 -34.83
C ALA A 81 -14.12 -39.30 -35.27
N ASP A 82 -14.36 -38.33 -34.39
CA ASP A 82 -14.15 -36.91 -34.70
C ASP A 82 -12.68 -36.46 -34.44
N PHE A 83 -11.79 -37.37 -34.02
CA PHE A 83 -10.40 -37.08 -33.63
C PHE A 83 -9.38 -38.08 -34.20
N PRO A 84 -8.10 -37.69 -34.39
CA PRO A 84 -7.03 -38.59 -34.82
C PRO A 84 -6.88 -39.86 -33.97
N GLU A 85 -6.47 -40.96 -34.63
CA GLU A 85 -6.34 -42.27 -33.99
C GLU A 85 -5.36 -42.23 -32.80
N GLY A 86 -5.84 -42.59 -31.61
CA GLY A 86 -5.06 -42.63 -30.37
C GLY A 86 -5.14 -41.36 -29.50
N GLU A 87 -5.74 -40.26 -29.97
CA GLU A 87 -5.92 -39.07 -29.14
C GLU A 87 -6.98 -39.28 -28.05
N ILE A 88 -8.14 -39.80 -28.45
CA ILE A 88 -9.26 -40.14 -27.57
C ILE A 88 -9.41 -41.66 -27.48
N THR A 89 -9.58 -42.17 -26.26
CA THR A 89 -9.59 -43.62 -26.01
C THR A 89 -10.97 -44.24 -26.20
N ARG A 90 -12.06 -43.51 -25.94
CA ARG A 90 -13.46 -43.99 -26.06
C ARG A 90 -14.46 -42.86 -26.37
N ASP A 91 -15.66 -43.22 -26.83
CA ASP A 91 -16.77 -42.29 -27.03
C ASP A 91 -17.40 -41.87 -25.69
N HIS A 92 -17.83 -40.60 -25.60
CA HIS A 92 -18.62 -40.06 -24.50
C HIS A 92 -19.84 -39.27 -25.05
N PRO A 93 -20.83 -39.96 -25.67
CA PRO A 93 -21.89 -39.30 -26.43
C PRO A 93 -22.89 -38.50 -25.57
N TYR A 94 -22.96 -38.80 -24.27
CA TYR A 94 -23.92 -38.20 -23.34
C TYR A 94 -23.42 -36.91 -22.66
N GLY A 95 -22.17 -36.51 -22.90
CA GLY A 95 -21.54 -35.36 -22.24
C GLY A 95 -21.28 -35.60 -20.75
N HIS A 96 -21.05 -34.51 -20.01
CA HIS A 96 -20.77 -34.56 -18.58
C HIS A 96 -21.39 -33.40 -17.82
N MET A 97 -21.76 -33.63 -16.55
CA MET A 97 -22.34 -32.63 -15.65
C MET A 97 -21.67 -32.72 -14.29
N ALA A 98 -21.23 -31.59 -13.75
CA ALA A 98 -20.61 -31.52 -12.42
C ALA A 98 -21.07 -30.25 -11.70
N MET A 99 -21.02 -30.26 -10.38
CA MET A 99 -21.26 -29.09 -9.53
C MET A 99 -20.01 -28.78 -8.70
N PHE A 100 -19.65 -27.51 -8.61
CA PHE A 100 -18.51 -27.05 -7.82
C PHE A 100 -18.89 -27.02 -6.35
N ASN A 101 -18.12 -27.70 -5.50
CA ASN A 101 -18.42 -27.80 -4.07
C ASN A 101 -17.73 -26.72 -3.22
N GLY A 102 -17.16 -25.69 -3.85
CA GLY A 102 -16.34 -24.66 -3.21
C GLY A 102 -14.83 -24.95 -3.24
N GLN A 103 -14.43 -26.19 -3.52
CA GLN A 103 -13.03 -26.59 -3.63
C GLN A 103 -12.72 -27.28 -4.97
N GLN A 104 -13.60 -28.16 -5.43
CA GLN A 104 -13.44 -28.94 -6.64
C GLN A 104 -14.78 -29.26 -7.31
N TRP A 105 -14.70 -29.68 -8.57
CA TRP A 105 -15.87 -30.16 -9.30
C TRP A 105 -16.22 -31.56 -8.84
N VAL A 106 -17.51 -31.79 -8.53
CA VAL A 106 -18.02 -33.07 -8.09
C VAL A 106 -19.20 -33.45 -8.96
N SER A 107 -19.18 -34.67 -9.47
CA SER A 107 -20.25 -35.24 -10.27
C SER A 107 -20.82 -36.47 -9.56
N ASP A 108 -20.77 -37.63 -10.19
CA ASP A 108 -20.92 -38.92 -9.50
C ASP A 108 -19.66 -39.32 -8.72
N PHE A 109 -18.55 -38.60 -8.92
CA PHE A 109 -17.30 -38.74 -8.18
C PHE A 109 -16.60 -37.37 -8.02
N LYS A 110 -15.62 -37.29 -7.12
CA LYS A 110 -14.82 -36.06 -6.89
C LYS A 110 -13.74 -35.92 -7.97
N GLN A 111 -13.70 -34.78 -8.67
CA GLN A 111 -12.81 -34.55 -9.80
C GLN A 111 -11.59 -33.72 -9.42
N ASN A 112 -10.44 -34.38 -9.31
CA ASN A 112 -9.19 -33.74 -8.88
C ASN A 112 -8.50 -32.88 -9.97
N ASN A 113 -9.00 -32.88 -11.22
CA ASN A 113 -8.33 -32.27 -12.38
C ASN A 113 -9.23 -31.28 -13.14
N GLY A 114 -10.06 -30.53 -12.41
CA GLY A 114 -10.99 -29.55 -12.97
C GLY A 114 -12.33 -30.14 -13.44
N TYR A 115 -13.11 -29.33 -14.16
CA TYR A 115 -14.47 -29.71 -14.59
C TYR A 115 -14.49 -30.79 -15.67
N TYR A 116 -13.41 -30.96 -16.45
CA TYR A 116 -13.27 -32.08 -17.37
C TYR A 116 -12.93 -33.38 -16.60
N PRO A 117 -13.82 -34.39 -16.60
CA PRO A 117 -13.73 -35.53 -15.68
C PRO A 117 -12.58 -36.50 -16.01
N GLY A 118 -12.05 -36.47 -17.24
CA GLY A 118 -11.09 -37.47 -17.72
C GLY A 118 -10.13 -36.96 -18.78
N GLY A 119 -9.13 -37.78 -19.10
CA GLY A 119 -8.09 -37.45 -20.08
C GLY A 119 -8.64 -37.18 -21.48
N ASP A 120 -9.65 -37.95 -21.90
CA ASP A 120 -10.32 -37.77 -23.21
C ASP A 120 -10.96 -36.38 -23.33
N TYR A 121 -11.74 -35.95 -22.33
CA TYR A 121 -12.36 -34.62 -22.28
C TYR A 121 -11.33 -33.49 -22.27
N ARG A 122 -10.22 -33.64 -21.53
CA ARG A 122 -9.16 -32.61 -21.48
C ARG A 122 -8.39 -32.45 -22.79
N LYS A 123 -8.27 -33.52 -23.57
CA LYS A 123 -7.68 -33.48 -24.91
C LYS A 123 -8.65 -32.89 -25.92
N ALA A 124 -9.90 -33.34 -25.90
CA ALA A 124 -10.92 -32.94 -26.87
C ALA A 124 -11.47 -31.53 -26.63
N LYS A 125 -11.43 -31.03 -25.38
CA LYS A 125 -11.94 -29.73 -24.93
C LYS A 125 -13.31 -29.36 -25.52
N PRO A 126 -14.34 -30.23 -25.38
CA PRO A 126 -15.65 -29.96 -25.93
C PRO A 126 -16.30 -28.73 -25.28
N ALA A 127 -17.19 -28.06 -26.02
CA ALA A 127 -17.88 -26.87 -25.52
C ALA A 127 -18.57 -27.16 -24.17
N CYS A 128 -18.53 -26.19 -23.27
CA CYS A 128 -19.20 -26.27 -21.97
C CYS A 128 -19.87 -24.95 -21.62
N VAL A 129 -20.89 -25.02 -20.78
CA VAL A 129 -21.66 -23.88 -20.29
C VAL A 129 -21.80 -24.02 -18.78
N PHE A 130 -21.63 -22.90 -18.07
CA PHE A 130 -21.67 -22.83 -16.61
C PHE A 130 -22.96 -22.14 -16.16
N TYR A 131 -23.53 -22.63 -15.06
CA TYR A 131 -24.83 -22.23 -14.55
C TYR A 131 -24.74 -21.94 -13.05
N ARG A 132 -25.34 -20.83 -12.60
CA ARG A 132 -25.44 -20.47 -11.18
C ARG A 132 -26.88 -20.27 -10.77
N HIS A 133 -27.31 -20.88 -9.66
CA HIS A 133 -28.65 -20.67 -9.14
C HIS A 133 -28.76 -19.26 -8.55
N LYS A 134 -29.87 -18.54 -8.82
CA LYS A 134 -30.10 -17.18 -8.28
C LYS A 134 -30.06 -17.09 -6.75
N ASP A 135 -30.39 -18.19 -6.06
CA ASP A 135 -30.35 -18.31 -4.59
C ASP A 135 -29.01 -18.91 -4.09
N ALA A 136 -28.08 -19.27 -4.99
CA ALA A 136 -26.71 -19.63 -4.59
C ALA A 136 -25.99 -18.35 -4.16
N LEU A 137 -26.31 -17.91 -2.94
CA LEU A 137 -25.52 -16.94 -2.22
C LEU A 137 -24.20 -17.66 -1.88
N GLY A 138 -23.14 -17.34 -2.64
CA GLY A 138 -21.81 -17.50 -2.08
C GLY A 138 -21.83 -16.81 -0.72
N ASP A 139 -21.30 -17.50 0.30
CA ASP A 139 -21.08 -17.00 1.67
C ASP A 139 -21.46 -15.52 1.82
N GLY A 140 -22.62 -15.28 2.43
CA GLY A 140 -23.26 -13.98 2.45
C GLY A 140 -22.26 -12.86 2.74
N SER A 141 -22.27 -11.85 1.86
CA SER A 141 -21.33 -10.72 1.72
C SER A 141 -20.20 -10.92 0.70
N GLN A 142 -20.56 -10.89 -0.58
CA GLN A 142 -19.77 -10.13 -1.56
C GLN A 142 -20.63 -8.91 -1.91
N SER A 143 -20.56 -7.82 -1.12
CA SER A 143 -19.72 -6.67 -1.48
C SER A 143 -18.97 -6.88 -2.79
N SER A 144 -19.15 -5.92 -3.70
CA SER A 144 -18.25 -5.58 -4.80
C SER A 144 -16.82 -6.07 -4.63
N ASN A 145 -16.09 -6.24 -5.75
CA ASN A 145 -14.64 -6.34 -5.82
C ASN A 145 -13.91 -5.19 -5.07
N VAL A 146 -14.03 -5.16 -3.76
CA VAL A 146 -13.10 -4.61 -2.80
C VAL A 146 -12.26 -5.83 -2.49
N THR A 147 -11.07 -5.87 -3.08
CA THR A 147 -9.97 -6.68 -2.55
C THR A 147 -10.09 -6.77 -1.03
N GLY A 148 -9.91 -7.95 -0.43
CA GLY A 148 -9.65 -8.09 1.01
C GLY A 148 -8.32 -7.40 1.36
N GLY A 149 -8.31 -6.09 1.19
CA GLY A 149 -7.19 -5.28 0.78
C GLY A 149 -7.46 -3.89 1.31
N LYS A 150 -6.48 -3.43 2.06
CA LYS A 150 -6.26 -2.08 2.53
C LYS A 150 -7.00 -1.00 1.73
N LEU A 151 -7.97 -0.34 2.38
CA LEU A 151 -8.70 0.81 1.84
C LEU A 151 -7.71 1.94 1.50
N ASN A 152 -7.57 2.31 0.23
CA ASN A 152 -6.72 3.45 -0.13
C ASN A 152 -7.43 4.75 0.21
N ILE A 153 -6.66 5.70 0.76
CA ILE A 153 -7.15 7.02 1.18
C ILE A 153 -6.19 8.12 0.74
N CYS A 154 -6.71 9.17 0.15
CA CYS A 154 -5.98 10.40 -0.18
C CYS A 154 -6.73 11.65 0.30
N TYR A 155 -6.12 12.81 0.12
CA TYR A 155 -6.78 14.09 0.40
C TYR A 155 -7.69 14.50 -0.76
N PRO A 156 -8.78 15.24 -0.49
CA PRO A 156 -9.77 15.60 -1.51
C PRO A 156 -9.26 16.61 -2.54
N ILE A 157 -8.15 17.29 -2.25
CA ILE A 157 -7.53 18.32 -3.09
C ILE A 157 -6.02 18.15 -3.15
N ARG A 158 -5.41 18.77 -4.15
CA ARG A 158 -3.96 18.93 -4.29
C ARG A 158 -3.54 20.34 -3.91
N ASP A 159 -2.26 20.55 -3.64
CA ASP A 159 -1.72 21.88 -3.38
C ASP A 159 -1.75 22.77 -4.63
N LYS A 160 -1.34 24.04 -4.47
CA LYS A 160 -1.29 25.04 -5.55
C LYS A 160 -0.41 24.63 -6.76
N ASP A 161 0.55 23.74 -6.55
CA ASP A 161 1.45 23.23 -7.60
C ASP A 161 0.88 21.93 -8.22
N GLY A 162 -0.31 21.48 -7.82
CA GLY A 162 -0.94 20.24 -8.28
C GLY A 162 -0.33 18.98 -7.65
N LYS A 163 0.31 19.08 -6.48
CA LYS A 163 0.94 17.97 -5.75
C LYS A 163 0.12 17.51 -4.55
N GLU A 164 0.36 16.29 -4.11
CA GLU A 164 -0.24 15.75 -2.89
C GLU A 164 0.28 16.45 -1.63
N PHE A 165 -0.61 16.71 -0.66
CA PHE A 165 -0.24 17.23 0.64
C PHE A 165 0.58 16.20 1.43
N ARG A 166 1.62 16.67 2.13
CA ARG A 166 2.61 15.81 2.80
C ARG A 166 2.15 15.39 4.19
N SER A 167 1.22 16.12 4.79
CA SER A 167 0.72 15.86 6.14
C SER A 167 -0.70 16.36 6.35
N LEU A 168 -1.35 15.83 7.39
CA LEU A 168 -2.66 16.31 7.83
C LEU A 168 -2.61 17.79 8.23
N GLU A 169 -1.49 18.23 8.82
CA GLU A 169 -1.34 19.60 9.27
C GLU A 169 -1.37 20.60 8.11
N GLU A 170 -0.73 20.28 6.98
CA GLU A 170 -0.69 21.15 5.80
C GLU A 170 -2.08 21.40 5.22
N ILE A 171 -2.87 20.34 4.97
CA ILE A 171 -4.22 20.49 4.43
C ILE A 171 -5.16 21.15 5.44
N MET A 172 -5.03 20.83 6.73
CA MET A 172 -5.89 21.43 7.74
C MET A 172 -5.60 22.92 7.93
N ARG A 173 -4.40 23.42 7.66
CA ARG A 173 -4.14 24.89 7.65
C ARG A 173 -4.91 25.59 6.54
N LEU A 174 -5.14 24.90 5.42
CA LEU A 174 -5.92 25.41 4.30
C LEU A 174 -7.41 25.40 4.66
N ILE A 175 -7.93 24.29 5.18
CA ILE A 175 -9.33 24.16 5.63
C ILE A 175 -9.67 25.20 6.72
N ASP A 176 -8.78 25.40 7.69
CA ASP A 176 -8.96 26.42 8.74
C ASP A 176 -8.93 27.87 8.23
N ALA A 177 -8.47 28.08 7.00
CA ALA A 177 -8.43 29.38 6.35
C ALA A 177 -9.65 29.63 5.44
N GLU A 178 -10.54 28.64 5.29
CA GLU A 178 -11.77 28.80 4.51
C GLU A 178 -12.68 29.86 5.14
N PRO A 179 -13.29 30.72 4.32
CA PRO A 179 -14.15 31.80 4.82
C PRO A 179 -15.49 31.28 5.35
N HIS A 180 -15.98 30.16 4.81
CA HIS A 180 -17.31 29.60 5.07
C HIS A 180 -17.25 28.07 5.23
N GLY A 181 -18.35 27.49 5.72
CA GLY A 181 -18.52 26.04 5.74
C GLY A 181 -17.63 25.30 6.74
N THR A 182 -17.65 25.74 8.00
CA THR A 182 -16.89 25.11 9.08
C THR A 182 -17.61 23.90 9.67
N TRP A 183 -16.83 22.88 10.01
CA TRP A 183 -17.29 21.66 10.69
C TRP A 183 -18.10 22.00 11.96
N LEU A 184 -19.27 21.34 12.12
CA LEU A 184 -20.30 21.45 13.17
C LEU A 184 -21.27 22.64 13.06
N LEU A 185 -20.82 23.83 12.66
CA LEU A 185 -21.68 25.00 12.51
C LEU A 185 -21.31 25.81 11.27
N GLY A 186 -22.30 26.04 10.41
CA GLY A 186 -22.17 26.84 9.19
C GLY A 186 -22.05 28.35 9.48
N GLY A 187 -21.74 29.13 8.46
CA GLY A 187 -21.71 30.60 8.56
C GLY A 187 -23.08 31.22 8.86
N ASN A 188 -24.16 30.46 8.66
CA ASN A 188 -25.54 30.82 8.97
C ASN A 188 -25.96 30.45 10.41
N GLY A 189 -25.04 29.95 11.25
CA GLY A 189 -25.33 29.55 12.64
C GLY A 189 -26.03 28.21 12.80
N LEU A 190 -26.31 27.47 11.71
CA LEU A 190 -27.00 26.18 11.73
C LEU A 190 -26.05 24.99 11.72
N TRP A 191 -26.57 23.80 12.05
CA TRP A 191 -25.85 22.53 11.93
C TRP A 191 -25.16 22.39 10.57
N HIS A 192 -23.89 21.99 10.58
CA HIS A 192 -23.14 21.73 9.38
C HIS A 192 -22.23 20.50 9.53
N GLY A 193 -22.56 19.43 8.80
CA GLY A 193 -21.89 18.12 8.90
C GLY A 193 -20.61 18.00 8.07
N ALA A 194 -20.06 19.09 7.54
CA ALA A 194 -19.08 19.05 6.47
C ALA A 194 -18.01 20.14 6.59
N VAL A 195 -17.09 20.14 5.63
CA VAL A 195 -16.18 21.26 5.37
C VAL A 195 -16.37 21.76 3.95
N HIS A 196 -16.20 23.06 3.73
CA HIS A 196 -16.13 23.60 2.38
C HIS A 196 -14.67 23.73 1.93
N ILE A 197 -14.46 23.68 0.61
CA ILE A 197 -13.21 24.11 -0.01
C ILE A 197 -13.56 25.07 -1.13
N SER A 198 -13.04 26.28 -1.08
CA SER A 198 -13.32 27.36 -2.05
C SER A 198 -12.17 27.60 -3.03
N ASP A 199 -12.44 28.39 -4.06
CA ASP A 199 -11.43 28.91 -4.99
C ASP A 199 -10.48 29.93 -4.35
N VAL A 200 -10.80 30.47 -3.16
CA VAL A 200 -9.87 31.30 -2.38
C VAL A 200 -8.66 30.50 -1.94
N SER A 201 -8.89 29.26 -1.50
CA SER A 201 -7.84 28.39 -0.98
C SER A 201 -7.26 27.45 -2.06
N ASN A 202 -8.09 27.08 -3.05
CA ASN A 202 -7.74 26.15 -4.11
C ASN A 202 -8.27 26.58 -5.51
N PRO A 203 -7.78 27.70 -6.06
CA PRO A 203 -8.33 28.30 -7.29
C PRO A 203 -8.22 27.41 -8.53
N ARG A 204 -7.27 26.48 -8.56
CA ARG A 204 -7.06 25.56 -9.70
C ARG A 204 -8.15 24.48 -9.80
N SER A 205 -8.95 24.30 -8.76
CA SER A 205 -10.07 23.35 -8.70
C SER A 205 -11.40 23.94 -9.17
N ALA A 206 -11.40 25.20 -9.62
CA ALA A 206 -12.54 25.86 -10.27
C ALA A 206 -12.29 26.06 -11.78
N LEU A 207 -13.28 25.77 -12.62
CA LEU A 207 -13.19 25.95 -14.08
C LEU A 207 -13.45 27.40 -14.51
N THR A 208 -12.77 28.35 -13.88
CA THR A 208 -12.87 29.77 -14.24
C THR A 208 -12.12 30.06 -15.55
N PRO A 209 -12.46 31.15 -16.27
CA PRO A 209 -11.71 31.57 -17.46
C PRO A 209 -10.20 31.72 -17.19
N ASP A 210 -9.83 32.23 -16.02
CA ASP A 210 -8.44 32.40 -15.61
C ASP A 210 -7.75 31.04 -15.45
N THR A 211 -8.35 30.10 -14.71
CA THR A 211 -7.80 28.75 -14.54
C THR A 211 -7.68 28.02 -15.87
N LEU A 212 -8.69 28.10 -16.74
CA LEU A 212 -8.66 27.51 -18.07
C LEU A 212 -7.55 28.10 -18.96
N SER A 213 -7.29 29.41 -18.85
CA SER A 213 -6.21 30.07 -19.59
C SER A 213 -4.81 29.57 -19.19
N THR A 214 -4.62 29.15 -17.92
CA THR A 214 -3.39 28.49 -17.47
C THR A 214 -3.20 27.10 -18.10
N GLY A 215 -4.29 26.45 -18.53
CA GLY A 215 -4.32 25.13 -19.17
C GLY A 215 -3.92 23.97 -18.28
N GLU A 216 -3.83 24.20 -16.98
CA GLU A 216 -3.59 23.17 -15.98
C GLU A 216 -4.60 23.25 -14.80
N PRO A 217 -5.91 23.17 -15.08
CA PRO A 217 -6.90 22.96 -14.02
C PRO A 217 -6.64 21.63 -13.31
N VAL A 218 -6.81 21.61 -11.99
CA VAL A 218 -6.55 20.43 -11.14
C VAL A 218 -7.88 19.99 -10.51
N PRO A 219 -8.39 18.79 -10.80
CA PRO A 219 -9.68 18.36 -10.27
C PRO A 219 -9.61 18.00 -8.78
N LEU A 220 -10.77 18.02 -8.13
CA LEU A 220 -11.00 17.37 -6.84
C LEU A 220 -10.78 15.86 -6.96
N GLN A 221 -10.44 15.20 -5.87
CA GLN A 221 -10.09 13.77 -5.82
C GLN A 221 -11.04 12.96 -4.93
N PHE A 222 -11.32 11.72 -5.34
CA PHE A 222 -12.01 10.76 -4.48
C PHE A 222 -11.12 10.47 -3.27
N MET A 223 -11.64 10.63 -2.06
CA MET A 223 -10.85 10.55 -0.82
C MET A 223 -10.59 9.10 -0.41
N ALA A 224 -11.45 8.16 -0.82
CA ALA A 224 -11.35 6.75 -0.51
C ALA A 224 -11.77 5.89 -1.71
N ASP A 225 -11.26 4.66 -1.77
CA ASP A 225 -11.80 3.65 -2.69
C ASP A 225 -13.25 3.34 -2.32
N GLY A 226 -14.10 3.15 -3.32
CA GLY A 226 -15.48 2.84 -3.06
C GLY A 226 -16.33 2.73 -4.31
N THR A 227 -17.64 2.73 -4.11
CA THR A 227 -18.63 2.62 -5.18
C THR A 227 -19.56 3.82 -5.15
N ILE A 228 -19.77 4.45 -6.31
CA ILE A 228 -20.79 5.49 -6.46
C ILE A 228 -22.17 4.84 -6.30
N VAL A 229 -22.87 5.19 -5.23
CA VAL A 229 -24.20 4.65 -4.89
C VAL A 229 -25.33 5.62 -5.19
N ALA A 230 -25.02 6.92 -5.28
CA ALA A 230 -25.95 7.93 -5.76
C ALA A 230 -25.20 9.08 -6.40
N TYR A 231 -25.84 9.72 -7.37
CA TYR A 231 -25.35 10.96 -7.97
C TYR A 231 -26.49 11.77 -8.55
N ARG A 232 -26.23 13.05 -8.79
CA ARG A 232 -27.03 13.93 -9.64
C ARG A 232 -26.06 14.77 -10.43
N ILE A 233 -26.27 14.87 -11.74
CA ILE A 233 -25.52 15.81 -12.58
C ILE A 233 -26.47 16.84 -13.16
N ASN A 234 -26.13 18.12 -13.03
CA ASN A 234 -26.86 19.16 -13.73
C ASN A 234 -26.33 19.31 -15.14
N ASN A 235 -27.23 19.49 -16.11
CA ASN A 235 -26.81 19.85 -17.46
C ASN A 235 -26.26 21.29 -17.50
N ASP A 236 -26.92 22.18 -16.77
CA ASP A 236 -26.60 23.61 -16.62
C ASP A 236 -26.90 24.03 -15.18
N TYR A 237 -26.44 25.20 -14.75
CA TYR A 237 -26.79 25.73 -13.43
C TYR A 237 -28.30 25.84 -13.25
N LEU A 238 -28.78 25.42 -12.08
CA LEU A 238 -30.13 25.69 -11.62
C LEU A 238 -30.25 27.16 -11.24
N LYS A 239 -31.48 27.70 -11.27
CA LYS A 239 -31.73 29.11 -11.03
C LYS A 239 -32.84 29.31 -10.01
N GLY A 240 -32.62 30.21 -9.06
CA GLY A 240 -33.62 30.68 -8.12
C GLY A 240 -33.89 32.17 -8.29
N SER A 241 -35.15 32.59 -8.15
CA SER A 241 -35.54 34.00 -8.28
C SER A 241 -35.35 34.74 -6.96
N TRP A 242 -34.63 35.87 -6.98
CA TRP A 242 -34.47 36.76 -5.83
C TRP A 242 -34.46 38.23 -6.30
N LYS A 243 -35.37 39.06 -5.78
CA LYS A 243 -35.53 40.48 -6.15
C LYS A 243 -35.51 40.77 -7.68
N GLY A 244 -36.08 39.87 -8.48
CA GLY A 244 -36.10 39.96 -9.94
C GLY A 244 -34.81 39.50 -10.66
N GLN A 245 -33.78 39.13 -9.91
CA GLN A 245 -32.56 38.48 -10.41
C GLN A 245 -32.72 36.95 -10.41
N GLN A 246 -31.94 36.26 -11.24
CA GLN A 246 -31.86 34.80 -11.27
C GLN A 246 -30.48 34.38 -10.78
N LEU A 247 -30.42 33.86 -9.55
CA LEU A 247 -29.18 33.43 -8.93
C LEU A 247 -28.91 31.97 -9.30
N CYS A 248 -27.69 31.69 -9.75
CA CYS A 248 -27.27 30.38 -10.23
C CYS A 248 -26.67 29.53 -9.10
N TYR A 249 -26.96 28.23 -9.08
CA TYR A 249 -26.33 27.28 -8.17
C TYR A 249 -26.29 25.88 -8.77
N SER A 250 -25.35 25.06 -8.31
CA SER A 250 -25.27 23.65 -8.69
C SER A 250 -25.80 22.75 -7.59
N SER A 251 -26.63 21.79 -7.99
CA SER A 251 -27.05 20.66 -7.16
C SER A 251 -26.36 19.35 -7.54
N THR A 252 -25.33 19.43 -8.40
CA THR A 252 -24.53 18.27 -8.82
C THR A 252 -23.81 17.70 -7.61
N PHE A 253 -23.99 16.41 -7.39
CA PHE A 253 -23.31 15.68 -6.33
C PHE A 253 -22.98 14.25 -6.73
N VAL A 254 -22.04 13.66 -6.00
CA VAL A 254 -21.76 12.22 -6.01
C VAL A 254 -21.57 11.71 -4.60
N LEU A 255 -22.16 10.55 -4.32
CA LEU A 255 -22.08 9.85 -3.04
C LEU A 255 -21.36 8.52 -3.24
N VAL A 256 -20.25 8.34 -2.54
CA VAL A 256 -19.42 7.14 -2.62
C VAL A 256 -19.52 6.35 -1.34
N LYS A 257 -19.98 5.11 -1.44
CA LYS A 257 -19.97 4.13 -0.35
C LYS A 257 -18.60 3.47 -0.27
N SER A 258 -18.01 3.50 0.90
CA SER A 258 -16.71 2.90 1.22
C SER A 258 -16.86 1.93 2.39
N LEU A 259 -16.03 0.90 2.42
CA LEU A 259 -16.03 -0.09 3.49
C LEU A 259 -14.64 -0.15 4.14
N CYS A 260 -14.55 0.26 5.40
CA CYS A 260 -13.35 0.08 6.19
C CYS A 260 -13.38 -1.32 6.83
N GLN A 261 -12.42 -2.17 6.45
CA GLN A 261 -12.24 -3.52 7.00
C GLN A 261 -10.86 -3.64 7.64
N PRO A 262 -10.66 -3.13 8.86
CA PRO A 262 -9.39 -3.20 9.59
C PRO A 262 -8.79 -4.61 9.66
N ASP A 263 -9.66 -5.62 9.79
CA ASP A 263 -9.33 -7.04 9.77
C ASP A 263 -10.53 -7.81 9.15
N PRO A 264 -10.35 -8.52 8.03
CA PRO A 264 -11.44 -9.23 7.36
C PRO A 264 -12.14 -10.31 8.20
N GLN A 265 -11.54 -10.78 9.29
CA GLN A 265 -12.13 -11.79 10.17
C GLN A 265 -12.95 -11.17 11.31
N LYS A 266 -12.79 -9.86 11.53
CA LYS A 266 -13.33 -9.11 12.67
C LYS A 266 -14.41 -8.14 12.23
N LYS A 267 -15.57 -8.69 11.85
CA LYS A 267 -16.67 -7.96 11.23
C LYS A 267 -17.29 -6.87 12.13
N GLU A 268 -17.17 -7.02 13.46
CA GLU A 268 -17.65 -6.02 14.43
C GLU A 268 -16.77 -4.77 14.43
N SER A 269 -15.53 -4.89 13.95
CA SER A 269 -14.59 -3.78 13.77
C SER A 269 -14.66 -3.17 12.36
N TRP A 270 -15.69 -3.48 11.57
CA TRP A 270 -15.89 -2.88 10.24
C TRP A 270 -16.80 -1.67 10.30
N LEU A 271 -16.58 -0.72 9.39
CA LEU A 271 -17.45 0.44 9.22
C LEU A 271 -17.77 0.66 7.75
N GLU A 272 -19.06 0.72 7.44
CA GLU A 272 -19.54 1.33 6.20
C GLU A 272 -19.68 2.85 6.41
N PHE A 273 -19.09 3.62 5.50
CA PHE A 273 -19.21 5.08 5.50
C PHE A 273 -19.34 5.61 4.08
N TYR A 274 -19.79 6.85 3.97
CA TYR A 274 -20.12 7.50 2.70
C TYR A 274 -19.37 8.82 2.60
N SER A 275 -18.80 9.10 1.43
CA SER A 275 -18.21 10.40 1.11
C SER A 275 -19.10 11.12 0.11
N LEU A 276 -19.62 12.28 0.52
CA LEU A 276 -20.44 13.16 -0.31
C LEU A 276 -19.58 14.30 -0.86
N TYR A 277 -19.70 14.52 -2.17
CA TYR A 277 -19.17 15.68 -2.86
C TYR A 277 -20.34 16.42 -3.48
N MET A 278 -20.58 17.65 -3.07
CA MET A 278 -21.75 18.43 -3.48
C MET A 278 -21.37 19.84 -3.91
N HIS A 279 -22.19 20.44 -4.76
CA HIS A 279 -21.90 21.69 -5.49
C HIS A 279 -20.78 21.53 -6.52
N LEU A 280 -20.70 20.39 -7.20
CA LEU A 280 -19.74 20.20 -8.30
C LEU A 280 -20.17 20.98 -9.57
N ALA A 281 -19.24 21.27 -10.46
CA ALA A 281 -19.51 21.98 -11.72
C ALA A 281 -20.51 21.20 -12.61
N PRO A 282 -21.48 21.88 -13.24
CA PRO A 282 -22.43 21.25 -14.17
C PRO A 282 -21.74 20.84 -15.48
N VAL A 283 -22.41 20.00 -16.27
CA VAL A 283 -21.89 19.46 -17.54
C VAL A 283 -21.43 20.55 -18.51
N LYS A 284 -22.12 21.69 -18.59
CA LYS A 284 -21.78 22.79 -19.51
C LYS A 284 -20.51 23.57 -19.15
N ASP A 285 -20.05 23.52 -17.90
CA ASP A 285 -18.83 24.22 -17.49
C ASP A 285 -17.57 23.51 -17.98
N TYR A 286 -17.67 22.22 -18.32
CA TYR A 286 -16.55 21.47 -18.87
C TYR A 286 -16.31 21.87 -20.33
N PRO A 287 -15.15 22.45 -20.67
CA PRO A 287 -14.90 22.93 -22.03
C PRO A 287 -14.79 21.75 -23.01
N ALA A 288 -15.45 21.90 -24.16
CA ALA A 288 -15.23 21.03 -25.30
C ALA A 288 -13.82 21.29 -25.86
N SER A 289 -13.03 20.22 -25.97
CA SER A 289 -11.65 20.26 -26.45
C SER A 289 -11.58 19.57 -27.81
N PRO A 290 -11.01 20.21 -28.84
CA PRO A 290 -10.93 19.63 -30.18
C PRO A 290 -10.03 18.40 -30.21
N CYS A 291 -10.51 17.36 -30.87
CA CYS A 291 -9.78 16.13 -31.11
C CYS A 291 -9.21 16.09 -32.52
N TYR A 292 -8.08 15.43 -32.65
CA TYR A 292 -7.40 15.21 -33.91
C TYR A 292 -6.99 13.76 -34.03
N LYS A 293 -7.14 13.20 -35.23
CA LYS A 293 -6.71 11.85 -35.58
C LYS A 293 -5.63 11.91 -36.65
N VAL A 294 -4.64 11.03 -36.53
CA VAL A 294 -3.63 10.88 -37.59
C VAL A 294 -4.29 10.27 -38.82
N ARG A 295 -4.14 10.94 -39.97
CA ARG A 295 -4.70 10.49 -41.26
C ARG A 295 -4.16 9.12 -41.66
N ASP A 296 -5.00 8.34 -42.34
CA ASP A 296 -4.61 7.04 -42.90
C ASP A 296 -3.39 7.15 -43.82
N GLY A 297 -2.47 6.19 -43.71
CA GLY A 297 -1.23 6.16 -44.48
C GLY A 297 -0.08 7.02 -43.92
N HIS A 298 -0.32 7.82 -42.87
CA HIS A 298 0.72 8.59 -42.19
C HIS A 298 1.22 7.88 -40.93
N ARG A 299 2.53 7.97 -40.66
CA ARG A 299 3.16 7.37 -39.47
C ARG A 299 4.40 8.12 -39.03
N GLY A 300 4.77 7.96 -37.76
CA GLY A 300 5.98 8.57 -37.20
C GLY A 300 5.88 10.08 -36.95
N ILE A 301 4.67 10.60 -36.72
CA ILE A 301 4.47 12.01 -36.37
C ILE A 301 5.03 12.24 -34.97
N ARG A 302 6.09 13.04 -34.87
CA ARG A 302 6.85 13.19 -33.62
C ARG A 302 6.04 13.94 -32.57
N LEU A 303 5.97 13.35 -31.38
CA LEU A 303 5.58 14.05 -30.17
C LEU A 303 6.78 14.82 -29.64
N ARG A 304 6.56 16.06 -29.23
CA ARG A 304 7.59 16.96 -28.71
C ARG A 304 7.33 17.26 -27.24
N GLN A 305 8.42 17.49 -26.51
CA GLN A 305 8.39 17.75 -25.08
C GLN A 305 7.60 19.04 -24.80
N TYR A 306 6.77 19.01 -23.76
CA TYR A 306 6.15 20.20 -23.18
C TYR A 306 7.00 20.68 -21.98
N ARG A 307 7.09 22.00 -21.80
CA ARG A 307 7.63 22.64 -20.59
C ARG A 307 6.66 23.72 -20.14
N GLU A 308 6.50 23.84 -18.83
CA GLU A 308 5.65 24.88 -18.23
C GLU A 308 6.10 26.27 -18.70
N GLY A 309 5.13 27.14 -19.02
CA GLY A 309 5.40 28.48 -19.57
C GLY A 309 5.71 28.54 -21.07
N GLU A 310 5.75 27.41 -21.77
CA GLU A 310 5.93 27.36 -23.22
C GLU A 310 4.57 27.43 -23.94
N TYR A 311 4.27 28.55 -24.60
CA TYR A 311 2.95 28.81 -25.19
C TYR A 311 2.92 28.83 -26.73
N GLY A 312 4.09 28.88 -27.39
CA GLY A 312 4.19 29.14 -28.82
C GLY A 312 3.71 30.55 -29.19
N LEU A 313 3.82 30.90 -30.48
CA LEU A 313 3.19 32.13 -31.00
C LEU A 313 1.67 31.93 -31.04
N PRO A 314 0.86 32.93 -30.63
CA PRO A 314 -0.59 32.87 -30.76
C PRO A 314 -1.03 32.66 -32.21
N ASP A 315 -2.19 32.00 -32.38
CA ASP A 315 -2.80 31.87 -33.71
C ASP A 315 -3.15 33.24 -34.29
N GLY A 316 -2.88 33.42 -35.59
CA GLY A 316 -3.08 34.70 -36.31
C GLY A 316 -1.85 35.62 -36.32
N GLN A 317 -0.83 35.38 -35.49
CA GLN A 317 0.44 36.11 -35.59
C GLN A 317 1.35 35.47 -36.64
N GLU A 318 1.79 36.26 -37.63
CA GLU A 318 2.53 35.75 -38.80
C GLU A 318 4.06 35.69 -38.62
N SER A 319 4.60 36.36 -37.61
CA SER A 319 6.04 36.39 -37.34
C SER A 319 6.37 36.58 -35.86
N GLY A 320 7.49 36.00 -35.42
CA GLY A 320 8.10 36.22 -34.10
C GLY A 320 9.56 35.82 -34.10
N ASP A 321 10.22 35.89 -32.94
CA ASP A 321 11.62 35.51 -32.81
C ASP A 321 11.82 34.00 -33.07
N THR A 322 12.61 33.68 -34.09
CA THR A 322 12.85 32.30 -34.53
C THR A 322 13.58 31.44 -33.51
N GLN A 323 14.39 32.02 -32.62
CA GLN A 323 15.07 31.29 -31.56
C GLN A 323 14.16 31.01 -30.37
N VAL A 324 13.30 31.97 -30.02
CA VAL A 324 12.35 31.83 -28.89
C VAL A 324 11.24 30.84 -29.22
N TYR A 325 10.68 30.91 -30.43
CA TYR A 325 9.54 30.08 -30.85
C TYR A 325 9.94 28.87 -31.70
N GLN A 326 11.18 28.37 -31.53
CA GLN A 326 11.63 27.16 -32.18
C GLN A 326 10.82 25.95 -31.67
N ALA A 327 10.45 25.02 -32.57
CA ALA A 327 9.67 23.84 -32.19
C ALA A 327 10.38 23.00 -31.11
N PRO A 328 9.66 22.58 -30.04
CA PRO A 328 10.29 21.92 -28.90
C PRO A 328 10.98 20.61 -29.28
N ARG A 329 11.91 20.14 -28.44
CA ARG A 329 12.68 18.92 -28.73
C ARG A 329 11.75 17.70 -28.81
N SER A 330 12.15 16.71 -29.62
CA SER A 330 11.45 15.42 -29.70
C SER A 330 11.40 14.75 -28.33
N ALA A 331 10.24 14.21 -27.96
CA ALA A 331 10.07 13.40 -26.76
C ALA A 331 10.47 11.92 -26.94
N GLY A 332 10.94 11.54 -28.14
CA GLY A 332 11.28 10.15 -28.47
C GLY A 332 10.07 9.25 -28.71
N LYS A 333 8.85 9.80 -28.72
CA LYS A 333 7.59 9.13 -29.03
C LYS A 333 7.00 9.66 -30.35
N SER A 334 6.15 8.86 -31.00
CA SER A 334 5.49 9.26 -32.24
C SER A 334 4.13 8.63 -32.41
N LEU A 335 3.25 9.32 -33.14
CA LEU A 335 1.92 8.85 -33.51
C LEU A 335 1.92 8.16 -34.88
N ASN A 336 1.02 7.20 -35.03
CA ASN A 336 0.75 6.43 -36.24
C ASN A 336 -0.71 6.63 -36.69
N ALA A 337 -1.01 6.21 -37.92
CA ALA A 337 -2.36 6.24 -38.48
C ALA A 337 -3.41 5.69 -37.50
N GLY A 338 -4.50 6.45 -37.32
CA GLY A 338 -5.58 6.11 -36.39
C GLY A 338 -5.37 6.55 -34.94
N ASP A 339 -4.18 7.00 -34.54
CA ASP A 339 -3.99 7.53 -33.18
C ASP A 339 -4.76 8.85 -33.02
N CYS A 340 -5.53 8.97 -31.94
CA CYS A 340 -6.30 10.16 -31.60
C CYS A 340 -5.67 10.93 -30.44
N VAL A 341 -5.78 12.25 -30.49
CA VAL A 341 -5.27 13.17 -29.47
C VAL A 341 -6.29 14.28 -29.20
N VAL A 342 -6.37 14.73 -27.95
CA VAL A 342 -7.18 15.89 -27.57
C VAL A 342 -6.28 17.09 -27.31
N SER A 343 -6.61 18.24 -27.89
CA SER A 343 -5.83 19.47 -27.79
C SER A 343 -6.43 20.40 -26.74
N SER A 344 -5.63 20.81 -25.75
CA SER A 344 -6.05 21.80 -24.74
C SER A 344 -5.82 23.25 -25.20
N ARG A 345 -4.83 23.46 -26.06
CA ARG A 345 -4.52 24.76 -26.69
C ARG A 345 -3.70 24.56 -27.96
N THR A 346 -3.62 25.59 -28.78
CA THR A 346 -2.75 25.66 -29.96
C THR A 346 -1.63 26.67 -29.75
N GLY A 347 -0.52 26.46 -30.45
CA GLY A 347 0.62 27.37 -30.47
C GLY A 347 1.43 27.16 -31.74
N ARG A 348 1.95 28.24 -32.33
CA ARG A 348 2.73 28.18 -33.56
C ARG A 348 4.23 28.19 -33.25
N PHE A 349 4.96 27.27 -33.88
CA PHE A 349 6.40 27.11 -33.70
C PHE A 349 7.14 26.99 -35.02
N TYR A 350 8.37 27.49 -35.06
CA TYR A 350 9.26 27.35 -36.21
C TYR A 350 9.83 25.93 -36.28
N VAL A 351 9.58 25.25 -37.39
CA VAL A 351 10.17 23.96 -37.72
C VAL A 351 11.20 24.16 -38.83
N THR A 352 12.46 23.90 -38.52
CA THR A 352 13.55 24.02 -39.49
C THR A 352 13.73 22.70 -40.25
N LYS A 353 13.55 22.74 -41.57
CA LYS A 353 13.88 21.62 -42.48
C LYS A 353 14.76 22.18 -43.60
N ASN A 354 15.86 21.50 -43.93
CA ASN A 354 16.77 21.89 -45.02
C ASN A 354 17.20 23.38 -44.98
N ASN A 355 17.49 23.91 -43.78
CA ASN A 355 17.81 25.33 -43.52
C ASN A 355 16.68 26.35 -43.80
N GLU A 356 15.46 25.92 -44.07
CA GLU A 356 14.28 26.79 -44.14
C GLU A 356 13.44 26.64 -42.87
N ALA A 357 13.12 27.77 -42.23
CA ALA A 357 12.28 27.81 -41.04
C ALA A 357 10.82 28.07 -41.44
N THR A 358 9.94 27.10 -41.20
CA THR A 358 8.51 27.25 -41.48
C THR A 358 7.72 27.32 -40.19
N LEU A 359 6.87 28.34 -40.06
CA LEU A 359 5.98 28.48 -38.92
C LEU A 359 4.81 27.50 -39.04
N THR A 360 4.74 26.53 -38.14
CA THR A 360 3.76 25.43 -38.16
C THR A 360 2.89 25.48 -36.91
N THR A 361 1.59 25.21 -37.04
CA THR A 361 0.68 25.10 -35.90
C THR A 361 0.86 23.76 -35.19
N PHE A 362 1.00 23.82 -33.88
CA PHE A 362 1.03 22.67 -32.99
C PHE A 362 -0.14 22.73 -32.01
N GLY A 363 -0.62 21.56 -31.60
CA GLY A 363 -1.54 21.40 -30.48
C GLY A 363 -0.76 20.92 -29.27
N LEU A 364 -1.06 21.49 -28.11
CA LEU A 364 -0.67 20.92 -26.84
C LEU A 364 -1.68 19.84 -26.51
N VAL A 365 -1.29 18.58 -26.71
CA VAL A 365 -2.20 17.45 -26.74
C VAL A 365 -1.92 16.43 -25.65
N ARG A 366 -2.97 15.69 -25.29
CA ARG A 366 -2.89 14.42 -24.58
C ARG A 366 -3.34 13.29 -25.52
N LEU A 367 -2.69 12.14 -25.44
CA LEU A 367 -3.10 10.97 -26.23
C LEU A 367 -4.41 10.41 -25.70
N LEU A 368 -5.30 10.01 -26.61
CA LEU A 368 -6.59 9.41 -26.28
C LEU A 368 -6.55 7.88 -26.35
N LYS A 369 -7.23 7.24 -25.41
CA LYS A 369 -7.65 5.84 -25.49
C LYS A 369 -9.16 5.80 -25.34
N GLY A 370 -9.89 5.70 -26.45
CA GLY A 370 -11.32 6.00 -26.46
C GLY A 370 -11.54 7.49 -26.13
N GLU A 371 -12.42 7.79 -25.18
CA GLU A 371 -12.69 9.17 -24.71
C GLU A 371 -11.79 9.61 -23.54
N THR A 372 -10.89 8.74 -23.08
CA THR A 372 -10.01 9.05 -21.92
C THR A 372 -8.69 9.64 -22.38
N ALA A 373 -8.36 10.83 -21.87
CA ALA A 373 -7.07 11.50 -22.08
C ALA A 373 -5.99 10.98 -21.11
N GLY A 374 -4.80 10.69 -21.62
CA GLY A 374 -3.64 10.36 -20.80
C GLY A 374 -3.08 11.57 -20.03
N ASN A 375 -2.30 11.33 -18.97
CA ASN A 375 -1.80 12.38 -18.09
C ASN A 375 -0.69 13.25 -18.72
N GLU A 376 0.11 12.68 -19.63
CA GLU A 376 1.25 13.38 -20.23
C GLU A 376 0.84 14.29 -21.38
N GLN A 377 1.42 15.50 -21.41
CA GLN A 377 1.21 16.48 -22.47
C GLN A 377 2.37 16.52 -23.45
N TYR A 378 2.03 16.72 -24.73
CA TYR A 378 2.98 16.80 -25.82
C TYR A 378 2.60 17.90 -26.79
N TRP A 379 3.60 18.52 -27.38
CA TRP A 379 3.38 19.31 -28.59
C TRP A 379 3.39 18.38 -29.81
N VAL A 380 2.33 18.43 -30.61
CA VAL A 380 2.24 17.71 -31.89
C VAL A 380 1.81 18.65 -33.00
N THR A 381 2.34 18.45 -34.21
CA THR A 381 1.91 19.25 -35.36
C THR A 381 0.45 18.96 -35.69
N LEU A 382 -0.31 20.01 -35.96
CA LEU A 382 -1.70 19.94 -36.45
C LEU A 382 -1.77 20.28 -37.95
N ASP A 383 -0.71 19.98 -38.69
CA ASP A 383 -0.69 20.15 -40.14
C ASP A 383 -1.88 19.39 -40.78
N PRO A 384 -2.79 20.05 -41.52
CA PRO A 384 -3.95 19.42 -42.14
C PRO A 384 -3.61 18.28 -43.11
N ALA A 385 -2.37 18.22 -43.61
CA ALA A 385 -1.88 17.12 -44.44
C ALA A 385 -1.55 15.85 -43.63
N LEU A 386 -1.38 15.95 -42.32
CA LEU A 386 -0.98 14.85 -41.43
C LEU A 386 -2.09 14.46 -40.43
N MET A 387 -2.85 15.46 -39.98
CA MET A 387 -3.90 15.33 -38.98
C MET A 387 -5.25 15.71 -39.57
N GLU A 388 -6.33 15.11 -39.07
CA GLU A 388 -7.70 15.52 -39.36
C GLU A 388 -8.50 15.73 -38.07
N PRO A 389 -9.46 16.67 -38.05
CA PRO A 389 -10.38 16.83 -36.92
C PRO A 389 -11.18 15.55 -36.67
N ASP A 390 -11.35 15.20 -35.40
CA ASP A 390 -12.03 13.97 -34.95
C ASP A 390 -13.08 14.29 -33.88
N GLY A 391 -13.81 15.38 -34.07
CA GLY A 391 -14.83 15.88 -33.14
C GLY A 391 -14.25 16.63 -31.94
N GLU A 392 -15.05 16.73 -30.88
CA GLU A 392 -14.69 17.39 -29.63
C GLU A 392 -15.08 16.50 -28.45
N ILE A 393 -14.29 16.56 -27.37
CA ILE A 393 -14.60 15.86 -26.11
C ILE A 393 -14.47 16.81 -24.92
N GLN A 394 -15.17 16.52 -23.83
CA GLN A 394 -14.99 17.24 -22.56
C GLN A 394 -13.90 16.55 -21.74
N ALA A 395 -12.63 16.67 -22.14
CA ALA A 395 -11.52 15.90 -21.57
C ALA A 395 -11.28 16.12 -20.06
N LEU A 396 -11.72 17.26 -19.53
CA LEU A 396 -11.64 17.57 -18.09
C LEU A 396 -12.78 16.90 -17.29
N MET A 397 -13.81 16.40 -17.95
CA MET A 397 -14.93 15.73 -17.29
C MET A 397 -14.49 14.35 -16.79
N PRO A 398 -14.65 14.04 -15.50
CA PRO A 398 -14.32 12.73 -14.95
C PRO A 398 -15.10 11.60 -15.60
N ALA A 399 -14.49 10.40 -15.66
CA ALA A 399 -15.08 9.23 -16.31
C ALA A 399 -16.47 8.87 -15.78
N TRP A 400 -16.71 8.99 -14.47
CA TRP A 400 -18.03 8.71 -13.89
C TRP A 400 -19.09 9.74 -14.33
N MET A 401 -18.73 11.01 -14.48
CA MET A 401 -19.63 12.06 -14.98
C MET A 401 -19.93 11.86 -16.47
N GLN A 402 -18.95 11.44 -17.27
CA GLN A 402 -19.16 11.10 -18.67
C GLN A 402 -20.19 9.96 -18.80
N LYS A 403 -20.02 8.88 -18.03
CA LYS A 403 -21.01 7.77 -17.97
C LYS A 403 -22.39 8.25 -17.52
N ALA A 404 -22.46 9.10 -16.49
CA ALA A 404 -23.72 9.67 -16.02
C ALA A 404 -24.39 10.52 -17.12
N LYS A 405 -23.60 11.31 -17.87
CA LYS A 405 -24.07 12.13 -18.99
C LYS A 405 -24.59 11.27 -20.14
N GLU A 406 -23.94 10.15 -20.46
CA GLU A 406 -24.40 9.19 -21.48
C GLU A 406 -25.78 8.60 -21.18
N LYS A 407 -26.12 8.42 -19.88
CA LYS A 407 -27.46 7.98 -19.48
C LYS A 407 -28.55 9.03 -19.77
N GLY A 408 -28.18 10.28 -20.00
CA GLY A 408 -29.06 11.34 -20.48
C GLY A 408 -30.08 11.85 -19.45
N VAL A 409 -29.88 11.54 -18.17
CA VAL A 409 -30.73 12.01 -17.07
C VAL A 409 -30.00 13.10 -16.29
N PHE A 410 -30.54 14.30 -16.30
CA PHE A 410 -29.99 15.47 -15.63
C PHE A 410 -30.95 15.98 -14.55
N ASP A 411 -30.42 16.72 -13.58
CA ASP A 411 -31.18 17.45 -12.56
C ASP A 411 -32.04 16.56 -11.63
N ALA A 412 -31.83 15.24 -11.68
CA ALA A 412 -32.54 14.25 -10.87
C ALA A 412 -31.54 13.32 -10.15
N VAL A 413 -31.91 12.89 -8.94
CA VAL A 413 -31.14 11.89 -8.19
C VAL A 413 -31.21 10.56 -8.91
N GLN A 414 -30.05 9.94 -9.13
CA GLN A 414 -29.89 8.61 -9.68
C GLN A 414 -29.20 7.74 -8.63
N THR A 415 -29.68 6.51 -8.46
CA THR A 415 -28.99 5.51 -7.64
C THR A 415 -28.06 4.70 -8.54
N GLY A 416 -26.77 4.72 -8.21
CA GLY A 416 -25.78 3.82 -8.79
C GLY A 416 -26.01 2.44 -8.19
N GLY A 417 -26.38 1.45 -9.00
CA GLY A 417 -26.39 0.06 -8.51
C GLY A 417 -24.99 -0.32 -8.04
N GLU A 418 -24.87 -1.18 -7.01
CA GLU A 418 -23.60 -1.73 -6.52
C GLU A 418 -22.94 -2.63 -7.58
N THR A 419 -22.46 -2.04 -8.66
CA THR A 419 -21.95 -2.70 -9.86
C THR A 419 -20.52 -2.26 -10.14
N GLU A 420 -19.79 -3.03 -10.93
CA GLU A 420 -18.41 -2.69 -11.34
C GLU A 420 -18.33 -1.39 -12.15
N GLU A 421 -19.43 -0.99 -12.80
CA GLU A 421 -19.53 0.26 -13.57
C GLU A 421 -19.19 1.50 -12.73
N TRP A 422 -19.56 1.49 -11.45
CA TRP A 422 -19.54 2.62 -10.53
C TRP A 422 -18.40 2.57 -9.50
N GLN A 423 -17.43 1.67 -9.68
CA GLN A 423 -16.23 1.63 -8.84
C GLN A 423 -15.35 2.85 -9.10
N VAL A 424 -14.84 3.42 -8.02
CA VAL A 424 -13.90 4.55 -8.03
C VAL A 424 -12.75 4.28 -7.08
N SER A 425 -11.58 4.85 -7.40
CA SER A 425 -10.39 4.69 -6.58
C SER A 425 -9.96 6.03 -5.99
N ALA A 426 -9.40 5.98 -4.78
CA ALA A 426 -8.82 7.15 -4.14
C ALA A 426 -7.80 7.83 -5.07
N GLY A 427 -7.83 9.16 -5.11
CA GLY A 427 -6.95 9.97 -5.97
C GLY A 427 -7.43 10.14 -7.41
N THR A 428 -8.47 9.41 -7.84
CA THR A 428 -9.06 9.64 -9.16
C THR A 428 -9.95 10.89 -9.17
N PRO A 429 -10.09 11.59 -10.32
CA PRO A 429 -10.87 12.82 -10.40
C PRO A 429 -12.35 12.64 -10.04
N VAL A 430 -12.87 13.49 -9.15
CA VAL A 430 -14.30 13.63 -8.82
C VAL A 430 -14.99 14.62 -9.73
N GLY A 431 -14.34 15.74 -10.03
CA GLY A 431 -14.91 16.88 -10.74
C GLY A 431 -14.25 18.18 -10.31
N PHE A 432 -14.86 19.30 -10.69
CA PHE A 432 -14.44 20.65 -10.30
C PHE A 432 -15.51 21.33 -9.45
N MET A 433 -15.14 22.39 -8.74
CA MET A 433 -16.04 23.22 -7.94
C MET A 433 -17.08 23.91 -8.85
N GLY A 434 -18.33 23.90 -8.41
CA GLY A 434 -19.42 24.64 -9.04
C GLY A 434 -19.50 26.06 -8.50
N CYS A 435 -20.03 26.97 -9.33
CA CYS A 435 -20.34 28.33 -8.95
C CYS A 435 -21.68 28.39 -8.19
N GLY A 436 -21.71 29.06 -7.05
CA GLY A 436 -22.92 29.42 -6.32
C GLY A 436 -23.07 30.94 -6.24
N GLU A 437 -24.29 31.42 -6.49
CA GLU A 437 -24.69 32.81 -6.30
C GLU A 437 -25.73 32.91 -5.19
N TYR A 438 -25.55 33.84 -4.26
CA TYR A 438 -26.36 33.96 -3.04
C TYR A 438 -26.77 35.42 -2.78
N PRO A 439 -27.92 35.65 -2.12
CA PRO A 439 -28.22 36.96 -1.55
C PRO A 439 -27.09 37.44 -0.61
N GLY A 440 -26.52 38.62 -0.87
CA GLY A 440 -25.42 39.18 -0.07
C GLY A 440 -25.88 40.20 0.99
N GLU A 441 -24.96 40.56 1.90
CA GLU A 441 -25.21 41.50 3.01
C GLU A 441 -25.34 42.96 2.52
N GLY A 442 -26.50 43.31 1.95
CA GLY A 442 -26.84 44.69 1.63
C GLY A 442 -27.79 44.83 0.46
N GLY A 443 -29.09 45.04 0.75
CA GLY A 443 -30.04 45.75 -0.12
C GLY A 443 -30.05 45.43 -1.62
N GLY A 444 -29.77 44.17 -2.04
CA GLY A 444 -29.76 43.75 -3.44
C GLY A 444 -28.41 43.29 -4.02
N GLN A 445 -27.34 43.20 -3.22
CA GLN A 445 -26.06 42.62 -3.64
C GLN A 445 -26.13 41.09 -3.78
N VAL A 446 -25.36 40.55 -4.72
CA VAL A 446 -25.23 39.11 -4.97
C VAL A 446 -23.79 38.71 -4.70
N ASP A 447 -23.60 37.76 -3.81
CA ASP A 447 -22.31 37.13 -3.55
C ASP A 447 -22.12 35.93 -4.47
N ARG A 448 -20.89 35.69 -4.89
CA ARG A 448 -20.52 34.59 -5.79
C ARG A 448 -19.28 33.89 -5.29
N GLU A 449 -19.33 32.56 -5.27
CA GLU A 449 -18.23 31.71 -4.81
C GLU A 449 -18.15 30.42 -5.65
N TRP A 450 -16.93 29.93 -5.89
CA TRP A 450 -16.73 28.56 -6.37
C TRP A 450 -16.27 27.71 -5.20
N PHE A 451 -17.04 26.69 -4.86
CA PHE A 451 -16.70 25.81 -3.75
C PHE A 451 -17.24 24.40 -3.95
N VAL A 452 -16.79 23.50 -3.09
CA VAL A 452 -17.35 22.16 -2.93
C VAL A 452 -17.68 21.92 -1.47
N HIS A 453 -18.81 21.29 -1.21
CA HIS A 453 -19.19 20.78 0.11
C HIS A 453 -18.73 19.32 0.21
N LEU A 454 -17.94 19.01 1.24
CA LEU A 454 -17.38 17.68 1.49
C LEU A 454 -17.87 17.14 2.83
N GLU A 455 -18.63 16.04 2.78
CA GLU A 455 -19.20 15.39 3.96
C GLU A 455 -18.71 13.94 4.03
N VAL A 456 -18.42 13.46 5.24
CA VAL A 456 -18.28 12.02 5.51
C VAL A 456 -19.31 11.62 6.54
N LEU A 457 -20.14 10.65 6.18
CA LEU A 457 -21.30 10.26 6.98
C LEU A 457 -21.51 8.74 7.01
N SER A 458 -22.18 8.22 8.03
CA SER A 458 -22.48 6.79 8.17
C SER A 458 -23.85 6.56 8.80
N ALA A 459 -24.62 5.67 8.18
CA ALA A 459 -25.84 5.11 8.74
C ALA A 459 -25.60 3.71 9.36
N ASP A 460 -24.35 3.26 9.45
CA ASP A 460 -24.01 1.93 9.97
C ASP A 460 -24.22 1.90 11.50
N PRO A 461 -25.12 1.02 12.01
CA PRO A 461 -25.35 0.90 13.45
C PRO A 461 -24.10 0.43 14.22
N LYS A 462 -23.09 -0.12 13.54
CA LYS A 462 -21.83 -0.56 14.15
C LYS A 462 -20.87 0.60 14.43
N MET A 463 -21.17 1.83 14.04
CA MET A 463 -20.26 2.98 14.24
C MET A 463 -19.71 3.08 15.69
N PRO A 464 -20.53 3.04 16.76
CA PRO A 464 -19.99 3.10 18.12
C PRO A 464 -19.05 1.94 18.45
N THR A 465 -19.38 0.73 17.96
CA THR A 465 -18.55 -0.47 18.10
C THR A 465 -17.22 -0.30 17.36
N PHE A 466 -17.25 0.26 16.14
CA PHE A 466 -16.05 0.56 15.36
C PHE A 466 -15.10 1.52 16.10
N LEU A 467 -15.61 2.60 16.70
CA LEU A 467 -14.78 3.53 17.47
C LEU A 467 -14.17 2.88 18.70
N SER A 468 -14.95 2.06 19.42
CA SER A 468 -14.50 1.39 20.64
C SER A 468 -13.55 0.22 20.41
N ASN A 469 -13.51 -0.32 19.19
CA ASN A 469 -12.60 -1.37 18.75
C ASN A 469 -12.52 -2.56 19.74
N PRO A 470 -13.65 -3.20 20.09
CA PRO A 470 -13.69 -4.23 21.13
C PRO A 470 -12.84 -5.46 20.78
N GLU A 471 -12.63 -5.72 19.49
CA GLU A 471 -11.81 -6.84 19.01
C GLU A 471 -10.30 -6.52 19.00
N GLY A 472 -9.92 -5.30 19.42
CA GLY A 472 -8.54 -4.89 19.60
C GLY A 472 -7.72 -4.86 18.32
N VAL A 473 -8.32 -4.49 17.18
CA VAL A 473 -7.62 -4.41 15.90
C VAL A 473 -6.59 -3.28 15.95
N LYS A 474 -5.32 -3.60 15.74
CA LYS A 474 -4.24 -2.62 15.94
C LYS A 474 -3.88 -1.81 14.70
N GLY A 475 -4.14 -2.32 13.49
CA GLY A 475 -3.70 -1.70 12.23
C GLY A 475 -2.17 -1.59 12.12
N GLU A 476 -1.68 -0.72 11.22
CA GLU A 476 -0.24 -0.54 10.98
C GLU A 476 0.38 0.56 11.86
N LYS A 477 -0.39 1.61 12.18
CA LYS A 477 0.10 2.72 12.99
C LYS A 477 0.11 2.36 14.48
N ARG A 478 1.09 2.91 15.19
CA ARG A 478 1.16 2.88 16.65
C ARG A 478 1.38 4.29 17.18
N THR A 479 0.69 4.60 18.26
CA THR A 479 0.75 5.91 18.92
C THR A 479 1.06 5.69 20.38
N VAL A 480 2.06 6.41 20.89
CA VAL A 480 2.44 6.42 22.29
C VAL A 480 1.60 7.48 22.99
N LEU A 481 0.94 7.06 24.07
CA LEU A 481 0.16 7.88 24.99
C LEU A 481 0.92 7.94 26.32
N ALA A 482 1.48 9.10 26.63
CA ALA A 482 2.19 9.36 27.87
C ALA A 482 1.28 10.19 28.80
N PRO A 483 0.84 9.66 29.96
CA PRO A 483 -0.04 10.39 30.88
C PRO A 483 0.64 11.56 31.60
N LYS A 484 -0.14 12.61 31.91
CA LYS A 484 0.26 13.72 32.78
C LYS A 484 0.78 13.22 34.14
N GLY A 485 1.75 13.92 34.72
CA GLY A 485 2.27 13.67 36.07
C GLY A 485 3.31 12.56 36.18
N LYS A 486 3.69 11.91 35.06
CA LYS A 486 4.76 10.90 35.05
C LYS A 486 6.12 11.54 35.24
N ILE A 487 6.98 10.96 36.07
CA ILE A 487 8.35 11.46 36.28
C ILE A 487 9.14 11.29 34.98
N LEU A 488 9.72 12.38 34.48
CA LEU A 488 10.56 12.34 33.29
C LEU A 488 11.96 11.89 33.65
N TYR A 489 12.58 11.14 32.73
CA TYR A 489 13.95 10.68 32.85
C TYR A 489 14.83 11.40 31.84
N THR A 490 16.07 11.72 32.22
CA THR A 490 17.09 12.13 31.26
C THR A 490 17.85 10.90 30.79
N ARG A 491 18.02 10.79 29.47
CA ARG A 491 18.87 9.78 28.86
C ARG A 491 20.32 10.23 28.96
N GLN A 492 21.14 9.43 29.61
CA GLN A 492 22.58 9.56 29.61
C GLN A 492 23.18 8.41 28.81
N THR A 493 23.83 8.77 27.71
CA THR A 493 24.53 7.79 26.88
C THR A 493 26.00 7.82 27.25
N THR A 494 26.46 6.78 27.96
CA THR A 494 27.90 6.54 28.18
C THR A 494 28.39 5.48 27.20
N ALA A 495 29.71 5.34 27.04
CA ALA A 495 30.31 4.43 26.06
C ALA A 495 29.89 2.94 26.22
N GLU A 496 29.35 2.58 27.39
CA GLU A 496 29.05 1.20 27.77
C GLU A 496 27.56 0.98 28.12
N GLN A 497 26.81 2.01 28.55
CA GLN A 497 25.43 1.87 29.06
C GLN A 497 24.51 3.02 28.63
N GLU A 498 23.26 2.69 28.30
CA GLU A 498 22.14 3.64 28.22
C GLU A 498 21.49 3.69 29.60
N THR A 499 21.72 4.77 30.35
CA THR A 499 21.14 4.95 31.67
C THR A 499 20.10 6.06 31.67
N PHE A 500 19.00 5.80 32.36
CA PHE A 500 17.89 6.73 32.50
C PHE A 500 17.82 7.16 33.96
N THR A 501 18.07 8.43 34.21
CA THR A 501 18.03 8.98 35.57
C THR A 501 16.77 9.79 35.74
N ALA A 502 16.00 9.47 36.78
CA ALA A 502 14.79 10.21 37.14
C ALA A 502 15.16 11.67 37.40
N THR A 503 14.43 12.58 36.79
CA THR A 503 14.57 14.02 37.04
C THR A 503 13.61 14.46 38.14
N SER A 504 13.79 15.69 38.62
CA SER A 504 12.77 16.36 39.45
C SER A 504 11.56 16.84 38.64
N ALA A 505 11.60 16.74 37.30
CA ALA A 505 10.53 17.18 36.43
C ALA A 505 9.52 16.05 36.20
N THR A 506 8.24 16.40 36.24
CA THR A 506 7.15 15.54 35.81
C THR A 506 6.62 16.03 34.46
N LEU A 507 6.07 15.12 33.68
CA LEU A 507 5.42 15.45 32.43
C LEU A 507 4.20 16.34 32.73
N GLY A 508 4.28 17.61 32.32
CA GLY A 508 3.26 18.62 32.58
C GLY A 508 1.89 18.27 32.00
N ALA A 509 1.85 17.42 30.97
CA ALA A 509 0.61 16.94 30.37
C ALA A 509 0.65 15.64 29.61
N GLN A 510 -0.55 15.16 29.30
CA GLN A 510 -0.68 14.06 28.38
C GLN A 510 -0.03 14.39 27.04
N CYS A 511 0.88 13.53 26.60
CA CYS A 511 1.54 13.62 25.32
C CYS A 511 1.11 12.46 24.42
N VAL A 512 0.65 12.78 23.21
CA VAL A 512 0.21 11.82 22.20
C VAL A 512 1.13 11.94 20.99
N ARG A 513 1.94 10.92 20.72
CA ARG A 513 2.92 10.96 19.63
C ARG A 513 2.93 9.68 18.79
N PRO A 514 3.09 9.79 17.46
CA PRO A 514 3.41 8.63 16.64
C PRO A 514 4.63 7.89 17.22
N ARG A 515 4.53 6.57 17.33
CA ARG A 515 5.57 5.72 17.94
C ARG A 515 6.95 5.88 17.28
N ASN A 516 6.98 6.14 15.98
CA ASN A 516 8.22 6.40 15.25
C ASN A 516 8.86 7.74 15.64
N ALA A 517 8.07 8.74 16.04
CA ALA A 517 8.54 10.05 16.45
C ALA A 517 9.11 10.06 17.88
N THR A 518 8.93 9.00 18.65
CA THR A 518 9.44 8.88 20.03
C THR A 518 10.78 8.15 20.13
N THR A 519 11.40 7.78 18.99
CA THR A 519 12.74 7.16 18.90
C THR A 519 13.03 6.15 20.02
N PRO A 520 12.22 5.07 20.11
CA PRO A 520 12.27 4.10 21.20
C PRO A 520 13.64 3.42 21.32
N VAL A 521 14.20 3.34 22.52
CA VAL A 521 15.50 2.67 22.78
C VAL A 521 15.39 1.69 23.94
N ARG A 522 16.22 0.64 23.94
CA ARG A 522 16.30 -0.29 25.07
C ARG A 522 17.48 0.06 25.98
N ASP A 523 17.26 -0.01 27.29
CA ASP A 523 18.35 -0.01 28.27
C ASP A 523 18.96 -1.41 28.44
N GLU A 524 19.94 -1.54 29.34
CA GLU A 524 20.60 -2.82 29.64
C GLU A 524 19.64 -3.92 30.14
N SER A 525 18.60 -3.52 30.86
CA SER A 525 17.57 -4.43 31.37
C SER A 525 16.56 -4.86 30.30
N GLN A 526 16.78 -4.45 29.04
CA GLN A 526 15.86 -4.61 27.90
C GLN A 526 14.55 -3.83 28.05
N THR A 527 14.42 -2.94 29.03
CA THR A 527 13.25 -2.06 29.18
C THR A 527 13.24 -1.07 28.03
N LEU A 528 12.10 -0.91 27.36
CA LEU A 528 11.96 0.05 26.28
C LEU A 528 11.65 1.44 26.83
N TRP A 529 12.31 2.46 26.29
CA TRP A 529 12.22 3.85 26.69
C TRP A 529 11.82 4.71 25.50
N TYR A 530 10.94 5.67 25.73
CA TYR A 530 10.33 6.51 24.70
C TYR A 530 10.68 7.98 24.96
N ASN A 531 11.16 8.67 23.93
CA ASN A 531 11.38 10.10 23.98
C ASN A 531 10.05 10.84 23.82
N ILE A 532 9.64 11.57 24.86
CA ILE A 532 8.34 12.23 24.93
C ILE A 532 8.47 13.72 24.59
N THR A 533 9.40 14.42 25.24
CA THR A 533 9.52 15.89 25.17
C THR A 533 10.81 16.37 24.48
N GLY A 534 11.53 15.48 23.81
CA GLY A 534 12.86 15.75 23.23
C GLY A 534 13.99 15.49 24.22
N SER A 535 13.90 16.05 25.42
CA SER A 535 14.87 15.84 26.52
C SER A 535 14.37 14.88 27.62
N GLY A 536 13.05 14.69 27.74
CA GLY A 536 12.41 13.82 28.73
C GLY A 536 11.94 12.48 28.16
N TRP A 537 12.28 11.41 28.87
CA TRP A 537 12.02 10.02 28.51
C TRP A 537 11.10 9.34 29.51
N LEU A 538 10.29 8.40 29.05
CA LEU A 538 9.47 7.52 29.89
C LEU A 538 9.71 6.05 29.56
N PRO A 539 9.71 5.16 30.56
CA PRO A 539 9.80 3.72 30.33
C PRO A 539 8.46 3.16 29.83
N GLU A 540 8.49 2.00 29.17
CA GLU A 540 7.31 1.35 28.60
C GLU A 540 6.16 1.12 29.61
N LYS A 541 6.49 0.90 30.88
CA LYS A 541 5.51 0.72 31.97
C LYS A 541 4.72 1.98 32.30
N ASP A 542 5.22 3.15 31.93
CA ASP A 542 4.64 4.46 32.24
C ASP A 542 3.94 5.11 31.05
N ILE A 543 3.90 4.41 29.91
CA ILE A 543 3.19 4.82 28.71
C ILE A 543 2.18 3.74 28.30
N GLU A 544 1.20 4.14 27.51
CA GLU A 544 0.28 3.23 26.82
C GLU A 544 0.51 3.32 25.31
N GLU A 545 0.41 2.21 24.60
CA GLU A 545 0.49 2.19 23.13
C GLU A 545 -0.90 1.90 22.53
N ALA A 546 -1.42 2.88 21.79
CA ALA A 546 -2.66 2.77 21.04
C ALA A 546 -2.38 2.31 19.60
N GLY A 547 -3.18 1.36 19.13
CA GLY A 547 -3.24 0.98 17.72
C GLY A 547 -3.97 2.02 16.88
N GLN A 548 -3.82 1.91 15.56
CA GLN A 548 -4.44 2.79 14.58
C GLN A 548 -5.97 2.90 14.74
N TYR A 549 -6.64 1.79 15.05
CA TYR A 549 -8.09 1.73 15.20
C TYR A 549 -8.57 1.86 16.65
N ASP A 550 -7.66 2.12 17.60
CA ASP A 550 -8.04 2.47 18.98
C ASP A 550 -8.55 3.94 19.02
N LEU A 551 -9.55 4.27 18.20
CA LEU A 551 -9.96 5.64 17.87
C LEU A 551 -10.42 6.43 19.10
N LEU A 552 -11.14 5.80 20.04
CA LEU A 552 -11.47 6.43 21.33
C LEU A 552 -10.22 6.87 22.10
N LYS A 553 -9.17 6.04 22.12
CA LYS A 553 -7.89 6.38 22.78
C LYS A 553 -7.13 7.47 22.04
N LEU A 554 -7.34 7.58 20.73
CA LEU A 554 -6.77 8.62 19.87
C LEU A 554 -7.61 9.91 19.87
N GLY A 555 -8.63 9.99 20.73
CA GLY A 555 -9.42 11.19 21.00
C GLY A 555 -10.71 11.32 20.20
N PHE A 556 -11.11 10.33 19.40
CA PHE A 556 -12.44 10.32 18.78
C PHE A 556 -13.53 10.12 19.80
N GLN A 557 -14.64 10.85 19.69
CA GLN A 557 -15.72 10.84 20.68
C GLN A 557 -17.08 10.78 19.99
N PRO A 558 -17.86 9.71 20.20
CA PRO A 558 -19.23 9.66 19.72
C PRO A 558 -20.14 10.54 20.60
N LEU A 559 -20.86 11.47 19.98
CA LEU A 559 -21.91 12.27 20.61
C LEU A 559 -23.24 11.88 19.95
N GLU A 560 -24.13 11.25 20.71
CA GLU A 560 -25.45 10.85 20.22
C GLU A 560 -26.47 11.91 20.61
N GLU A 561 -26.88 12.73 19.63
CA GLU A 561 -27.89 13.76 19.84
C GLU A 561 -29.29 13.16 19.75
N ASN A 562 -30.16 13.51 20.70
CA ASN A 562 -31.60 13.28 20.57
C ASN A 562 -32.22 14.52 19.94
N SER A 563 -31.94 14.72 18.65
CA SER A 563 -32.31 15.95 17.96
C SER A 563 -33.82 16.15 17.99
N SER A 564 -34.24 17.39 18.20
CA SER A 564 -35.64 17.80 18.10
C SER A 564 -36.16 17.71 16.66
N GLY A 565 -35.25 17.54 15.69
CA GLY A 565 -35.52 17.60 14.26
C GLY A 565 -35.68 19.03 13.74
N ASP A 566 -35.66 20.06 14.58
CA ASP A 566 -35.75 21.46 14.18
C ASP A 566 -34.33 22.02 13.98
N MET A 567 -33.96 22.32 12.73
CA MET A 567 -32.58 22.68 12.37
C MET A 567 -32.10 23.96 13.04
N THR A 568 -33.02 24.88 13.38
CA THR A 568 -32.67 26.13 14.11
C THR A 568 -32.47 25.92 15.60
N LYS A 569 -32.75 24.72 16.12
CA LYS A 569 -32.49 24.38 17.53
C LYS A 569 -31.17 23.68 17.75
N SER A 570 -30.53 23.17 16.70
CA SER A 570 -29.25 22.46 16.79
C SER A 570 -28.20 23.17 17.66
N PRO A 571 -27.99 24.51 17.59
CA PRO A 571 -27.04 25.20 18.46
C PRO A 571 -27.36 25.11 19.96
N TYR A 572 -28.59 24.73 20.32
CA TYR A 572 -29.10 24.61 21.68
C TYR A 572 -29.36 23.14 22.08
N GLU A 573 -29.01 22.19 21.21
CA GLU A 573 -29.16 20.75 21.44
C GLU A 573 -27.99 20.18 22.26
N GLY A 574 -28.12 18.94 22.75
CA GLY A 574 -27.24 18.34 23.76
C GLY A 574 -25.77 18.17 23.34
N TRP A 575 -25.50 18.05 22.04
CA TRP A 575 -24.17 17.86 21.47
C TRP A 575 -23.27 19.07 21.72
N VAL A 576 -23.84 20.29 21.80
CA VAL A 576 -23.09 21.53 22.04
C VAL A 576 -22.49 21.56 23.46
N PRO A 577 -23.28 21.46 24.55
CA PRO A 577 -22.71 21.39 25.90
C PRO A 577 -21.83 20.16 26.09
N GLU A 578 -22.09 19.05 25.40
CA GLU A 578 -21.20 17.87 25.41
C GLU A 578 -19.86 18.13 24.71
N ALA A 579 -19.84 18.85 23.59
CA ALA A 579 -18.63 19.28 22.90
C ALA A 579 -17.78 20.20 23.81
N PHE A 580 -18.41 21.21 24.43
CA PHE A 580 -17.75 22.07 25.42
C PHE A 580 -17.23 21.28 26.63
N GLY A 581 -18.03 20.32 27.12
CA GLY A 581 -17.61 19.41 28.18
C GLY A 581 -16.40 18.56 27.78
N SER A 582 -16.31 18.16 26.51
CA SER A 582 -15.19 17.38 25.96
C SER A 582 -13.91 18.20 25.89
N VAL A 583 -14.00 19.46 25.45
CA VAL A 583 -12.87 20.39 25.47
C VAL A 583 -12.41 20.65 26.91
N SER A 584 -13.34 20.89 27.83
CA SER A 584 -13.06 21.10 29.25
C SER A 584 -12.30 19.91 29.86
N ARG A 585 -12.77 18.68 29.63
CA ARG A 585 -12.08 17.45 30.10
C ARG A 585 -10.68 17.30 29.49
N ALA A 586 -10.52 17.63 28.21
CA ALA A 586 -9.23 17.56 27.54
C ALA A 586 -8.25 18.62 28.09
N ALA A 587 -8.74 19.82 28.43
CA ALA A 587 -7.94 20.88 29.04
C ALA A 587 -7.39 20.49 30.41
N GLU A 588 -8.18 19.79 31.25
CA GLU A 588 -7.72 19.28 32.55
C GLU A 588 -6.51 18.33 32.42
N GLN A 589 -6.36 17.69 31.26
CA GLN A 589 -5.31 16.70 30.96
C GLN A 589 -4.10 17.30 30.20
N GLY A 590 -4.16 18.59 29.78
CA GLY A 590 -3.19 19.32 28.92
C GLY A 590 -2.01 20.05 29.61
N ASP A 591 -1.07 20.58 28.79
CA ASP A 591 0.37 21.01 29.03
C ASP A 591 0.56 22.21 29.98
N GLU A 592 1.80 22.59 30.30
CA GLU A 592 2.10 23.71 31.22
C GLU A 592 1.56 25.09 30.75
N TRP A 593 1.45 25.33 29.44
CA TRP A 593 0.76 26.54 28.90
C TRP A 593 -0.76 26.48 29.06
N TYR A 594 -1.30 25.31 29.41
CA TYR A 594 -2.73 25.01 29.53
C TYR A 594 -3.24 25.11 30.98
N GLU A 595 -2.39 25.44 31.96
CA GLU A 595 -2.83 25.72 33.34
C GLU A 595 -3.73 26.96 33.44
N GLN A 596 -3.78 27.80 32.39
CA GLN A 596 -4.72 28.92 32.29
C GLN A 596 -6.10 28.51 31.77
N VAL A 597 -6.26 27.32 31.17
CA VAL A 597 -7.47 26.88 30.46
C VAL A 597 -8.64 26.49 31.39
N PRO A 598 -8.48 25.93 32.60
CA PRO A 598 -9.64 25.59 33.44
C PRO A 598 -10.43 26.81 33.95
N PRO A 599 -9.79 27.92 34.38
CA PRO A 599 -10.47 29.19 34.61
C PRO A 599 -10.86 29.87 33.29
N PHE A 600 -9.97 29.95 32.30
CA PHE A 600 -10.24 30.63 31.02
C PHE A 600 -11.38 30.02 30.24
N TYR A 601 -11.63 28.70 30.28
CA TYR A 601 -12.72 28.05 29.53
C TYR A 601 -14.06 28.13 30.28
N ARG A 602 -14.06 28.15 31.62
CA ARG A 602 -15.26 28.52 32.40
C ARG A 602 -15.57 30.00 32.23
N GLU A 603 -14.55 30.84 32.19
CA GLU A 603 -14.65 32.25 31.80
C GLU A 603 -15.02 32.38 30.33
N LEU A 604 -14.64 31.47 29.42
CA LEU A 604 -14.99 31.46 28.00
C LEU A 604 -16.47 31.13 27.86
N VAL A 605 -16.99 30.10 28.52
CA VAL A 605 -18.44 29.82 28.57
C VAL A 605 -19.21 30.98 29.21
N THR A 606 -18.60 31.70 30.16
CA THR A 606 -19.19 32.89 30.80
C THR A 606 -19.01 34.18 29.95
N ALA A 607 -17.99 34.25 29.10
CA ALA A 607 -17.63 35.38 28.22
C ALA A 607 -18.11 35.17 26.77
N MET A 608 -18.59 33.98 26.45
CA MET A 608 -19.39 33.61 25.29
C MET A 608 -20.79 34.18 25.38
N ASP A 609 -21.18 34.77 26.51
CA ASP A 609 -22.30 35.70 26.61
C ASP A 609 -21.70 37.11 26.56
N ARG A 610 -21.15 37.51 25.39
CA ARG A 610 -20.35 38.74 25.22
C ARG A 610 -21.16 40.00 25.48
N ASP A 611 -22.47 39.93 25.25
CA ASP A 611 -23.40 41.01 25.52
C ASP A 611 -24.03 40.91 26.93
N HIS A 612 -23.66 39.91 27.72
CA HIS A 612 -24.10 39.65 29.09
C HIS A 612 -25.63 39.62 29.24
N ASN A 613 -26.33 39.15 28.19
CA ASN A 613 -27.78 39.10 28.16
C ASN A 613 -28.34 37.85 28.87
N GLY A 614 -27.46 36.93 29.30
CA GLY A 614 -27.80 35.66 29.93
C GLY A 614 -28.14 34.53 28.94
N LYS A 615 -27.84 34.70 27.65
CA LYS A 615 -28.10 33.75 26.56
C LYS A 615 -26.90 33.70 25.61
N VAL A 616 -26.46 32.50 25.27
CA VAL A 616 -25.39 32.28 24.28
C VAL A 616 -25.99 32.25 22.88
N THR A 617 -25.46 33.04 21.96
CA THR A 617 -25.89 33.10 20.55
C THR A 617 -25.16 32.07 19.69
N GLU A 618 -25.70 31.78 18.50
CA GLU A 618 -25.12 30.84 17.53
C GLU A 618 -23.71 31.27 17.10
N GLU A 619 -23.51 32.58 16.91
CA GLU A 619 -22.21 33.16 16.53
C GLU A 619 -21.16 32.99 17.65
N GLU A 620 -21.57 33.08 18.92
CA GLU A 620 -20.68 32.86 20.05
C GLU A 620 -20.27 31.39 20.18
N ILE A 621 -21.19 30.46 19.89
CA ILE A 621 -20.90 29.01 19.82
C ILE A 621 -19.95 28.72 18.65
N ARG A 622 -20.24 29.27 17.47
CA ARG A 622 -19.40 29.11 16.27
C ARG A 622 -18.00 29.62 16.52
N GLN A 623 -17.84 30.84 17.06
CA GLN A 623 -16.52 31.39 17.40
C GLN A 623 -15.77 30.51 18.41
N ALA A 624 -16.46 29.90 19.38
CA ALA A 624 -15.86 29.06 20.40
C ALA A 624 -15.45 27.66 19.89
N LEU A 625 -16.19 27.08 18.94
CA LEU A 625 -15.86 25.78 18.32
C LEU A 625 -14.86 25.91 17.16
N VAL A 626 -14.77 27.10 16.56
CA VAL A 626 -13.84 27.43 15.45
C VAL A 626 -12.57 28.15 15.95
N VAL A 627 -12.39 28.34 17.27
CA VAL A 627 -11.15 28.93 17.81
C VAL A 627 -9.94 28.15 17.30
N ARG A 628 -8.99 28.87 16.69
CA ARG A 628 -7.70 28.33 16.20
C ARG A 628 -6.76 27.85 17.32
N ASP A 629 -7.30 27.64 18.51
CA ASP A 629 -6.58 27.04 19.62
C ASP A 629 -6.32 25.56 19.29
N PRO A 630 -5.06 25.11 19.36
CA PRO A 630 -4.71 23.74 18.99
C PRO A 630 -5.46 22.66 19.78
N LEU A 631 -5.82 22.90 21.06
CA LEU A 631 -6.57 21.93 21.86
C LEU A 631 -8.02 21.85 21.41
N VAL A 632 -8.69 23.00 21.28
CA VAL A 632 -10.08 23.07 20.80
C VAL A 632 -10.18 22.37 19.44
N ARG A 633 -9.30 22.72 18.50
CA ARG A 633 -9.24 22.11 17.17
C ARG A 633 -9.01 20.60 17.24
N ASN A 634 -8.10 20.14 18.10
CA ASN A 634 -7.77 18.73 18.22
C ASN A 634 -8.97 17.89 18.71
N VAL A 635 -9.78 18.44 19.62
CA VAL A 635 -10.99 17.80 20.15
C VAL A 635 -12.14 17.89 19.15
N VAL A 636 -12.47 19.11 18.68
CA VAL A 636 -13.63 19.38 17.82
C VAL A 636 -13.57 18.58 16.52
N ASN A 637 -12.40 18.49 15.88
CA ASN A 637 -12.24 17.73 14.63
C ASN A 637 -12.27 16.20 14.81
N ARG A 638 -12.40 15.72 16.04
CA ARG A 638 -12.53 14.29 16.40
C ARG A 638 -13.88 13.94 17.02
N LEU A 639 -14.79 14.90 17.10
CA LEU A 639 -16.18 14.62 17.44
C LEU A 639 -16.82 13.83 16.29
N VAL A 640 -17.61 12.82 16.66
CA VAL A 640 -18.42 12.02 15.75
C VAL A 640 -19.86 12.19 16.20
N VAL A 641 -20.63 13.01 15.51
CA VAL A 641 -21.93 13.49 16.01
C VAL A 641 -23.05 12.79 15.22
N LYS A 642 -24.02 12.22 15.93
CA LYS A 642 -25.24 11.69 15.30
C LYS A 642 -26.25 12.81 15.19
N HIS A 643 -26.56 13.27 13.98
CA HIS A 643 -27.49 14.39 13.76
C HIS A 643 -28.21 14.25 12.41
N HIS A 644 -29.38 14.87 12.26
CA HIS A 644 -30.03 14.99 10.96
C HIS A 644 -29.17 15.78 9.98
N SER A 645 -28.97 15.27 8.78
CA SER A 645 -28.22 16.00 7.75
C SER A 645 -29.05 17.16 7.19
N GLU A 646 -28.38 18.25 6.82
CA GLU A 646 -28.94 19.41 6.13
C GLU A 646 -29.55 19.05 4.76
N TRP A 647 -29.20 17.88 4.21
CA TRP A 647 -29.67 17.37 2.92
C TRP A 647 -30.89 16.45 2.99
N CYS A 648 -31.44 16.24 4.19
CA CYS A 648 -32.57 15.36 4.43
C CYS A 648 -33.88 16.16 4.53
N ARG A 649 -34.80 15.92 3.58
CA ARG A 649 -36.13 16.55 3.47
C ARG A 649 -36.11 18.08 3.32
N GLY A 650 -37.21 18.62 2.77
CA GLY A 650 -37.43 20.06 2.63
C GLY A 650 -38.30 20.65 3.74
N ARG A 651 -38.67 21.93 3.56
CA ARG A 651 -39.59 22.69 4.43
C ARG A 651 -40.85 21.95 4.85
N SER A 652 -41.46 21.16 3.97
CA SER A 652 -42.70 20.40 4.24
C SER A 652 -42.59 19.37 5.37
N SER A 653 -41.36 19.04 5.81
CA SER A 653 -41.12 18.20 6.99
C SER A 653 -41.35 18.94 8.32
N GLY A 654 -41.49 20.27 8.30
CA GLY A 654 -41.55 21.10 9.50
C GLY A 654 -40.19 21.39 10.13
N ARG A 655 -39.12 20.66 9.74
CA ARG A 655 -37.76 20.78 10.31
C ARG A 655 -37.08 22.12 10.06
N TRP A 656 -37.50 22.81 9.00
CA TRP A 656 -36.96 24.11 8.59
C TRP A 656 -37.93 25.26 8.86
N GLU A 657 -39.07 24.99 9.50
CA GLU A 657 -40.12 26.00 9.68
C GLU A 657 -39.66 27.15 10.60
N GLY A 658 -38.71 26.90 11.52
CA GLY A 658 -38.03 27.95 12.27
C GLY A 658 -37.24 28.89 11.36
N PHE A 659 -36.39 28.33 10.49
CA PHE A 659 -35.51 29.07 9.59
C PHE A 659 -36.30 30.01 8.67
N TYR A 660 -37.37 29.50 8.04
CA TYR A 660 -38.18 30.31 7.12
C TYR A 660 -39.03 31.39 7.80
N LYS A 661 -39.22 31.34 9.13
CA LYS A 661 -39.91 32.42 9.87
C LYS A 661 -39.03 33.65 10.07
N GLU A 662 -37.72 33.45 10.17
CA GLU A 662 -36.75 34.51 10.44
C GLU A 662 -36.11 35.06 9.16
N LEU A 663 -36.19 34.30 8.06
CA LEU A 663 -35.69 34.67 6.73
C LEU A 663 -36.45 35.86 6.12
N ASP A 664 -35.74 36.72 5.37
CA ASP A 664 -36.37 37.80 4.59
C ASP A 664 -37.41 37.20 3.64
N THR A 665 -38.62 37.76 3.64
CA THR A 665 -39.72 37.38 2.74
C THR A 665 -39.32 37.39 1.26
N GLU A 666 -38.37 38.24 0.87
CA GLU A 666 -37.86 38.30 -0.50
C GLU A 666 -36.89 37.14 -0.83
N GLU A 667 -36.30 36.49 0.18
CA GLU A 667 -35.38 35.34 0.07
C GLU A 667 -36.08 33.99 0.18
N VAL A 668 -37.24 33.91 0.84
CA VAL A 668 -38.00 32.66 1.03
C VAL A 668 -38.16 31.86 -0.26
N GLY A 669 -38.55 32.52 -1.36
CA GLY A 669 -38.76 31.84 -2.65
C GLY A 669 -37.47 31.28 -3.26
N TYR A 670 -36.34 31.96 -3.06
CA TYR A 670 -35.03 31.47 -3.48
C TYR A 670 -34.60 30.27 -2.63
N CYS A 671 -34.62 30.42 -1.30
CA CYS A 671 -34.16 29.39 -0.36
C CYS A 671 -35.01 28.12 -0.42
N GLU A 672 -36.35 28.24 -0.57
CA GLU A 672 -37.24 27.09 -0.69
C GLU A 672 -36.95 26.28 -1.95
N LYS A 673 -36.70 26.96 -3.07
CA LYS A 673 -36.30 26.30 -4.31
C LYS A 673 -34.91 25.67 -4.17
N TRP A 674 -33.92 26.42 -3.68
CA TRP A 674 -32.55 25.97 -3.48
C TRP A 674 -32.48 24.72 -2.61
N GLN A 675 -33.18 24.70 -1.48
CA GLN A 675 -33.24 23.56 -0.57
C GLN A 675 -33.89 22.34 -1.23
N SER A 676 -35.03 22.55 -1.90
CA SER A 676 -35.73 21.47 -2.59
C SER A 676 -34.90 20.86 -3.72
N ASP A 677 -34.14 21.69 -4.45
CA ASP A 677 -33.27 21.25 -5.53
C ASP A 677 -32.01 20.53 -5.03
N LEU A 678 -31.59 20.75 -3.78
CA LEU A 678 -30.41 20.13 -3.17
C LEU A 678 -30.72 18.84 -2.43
N GLU A 679 -31.95 18.67 -1.94
CA GLU A 679 -32.40 17.45 -1.27
C GLU A 679 -32.09 16.21 -2.12
N TRP A 680 -31.53 15.19 -1.47
CA TRP A 680 -31.21 13.92 -2.12
C TRP A 680 -31.46 12.69 -1.25
N MET A 681 -31.39 12.83 0.08
CA MET A 681 -31.42 11.69 1.01
C MET A 681 -32.74 10.92 0.96
N SER A 682 -33.87 11.60 0.71
CA SER A 682 -35.18 10.94 0.62
C SER A 682 -35.26 9.87 -0.49
N GLY A 683 -34.44 10.00 -1.54
CA GLY A 683 -34.38 9.08 -2.66
C GLY A 683 -33.32 7.99 -2.56
N VAL A 684 -32.50 7.97 -1.50
CA VAL A 684 -31.29 7.14 -1.43
C VAL A 684 -31.25 6.33 -0.13
N SER A 685 -31.27 5.00 -0.24
CA SER A 685 -31.03 4.11 0.91
C SER A 685 -29.54 4.11 1.29
N PRO A 686 -29.17 4.04 2.59
CA PRO A 686 -30.03 3.91 3.78
C PRO A 686 -30.60 5.23 4.34
N PHE A 687 -30.38 6.37 3.69
CA PHE A 687 -30.72 7.71 4.20
C PHE A 687 -32.20 8.11 4.09
N ASN A 688 -33.00 7.30 3.43
CA ASN A 688 -34.41 7.56 3.17
C ASN A 688 -35.34 7.35 4.38
N SER A 689 -34.80 6.94 5.54
CA SER A 689 -35.57 6.60 6.75
C SER A 689 -35.96 7.80 7.63
N ASP A 690 -35.45 9.00 7.37
CA ASP A 690 -35.54 10.19 8.25
C ASP A 690 -34.74 10.12 9.55
N GLU A 691 -33.91 9.11 9.72
CA GLU A 691 -33.14 8.92 10.95
C GLU A 691 -31.86 9.79 10.95
N PRO A 692 -31.44 10.30 12.13
CA PRO A 692 -30.12 10.90 12.30
C PRO A 692 -29.01 9.95 11.86
N VAL A 693 -27.97 10.51 11.24
CA VAL A 693 -26.77 9.75 10.81
C VAL A 693 -25.53 10.27 11.50
N TRP A 694 -24.48 9.45 11.52
CA TRP A 694 -23.19 9.84 12.07
C TRP A 694 -22.43 10.71 11.08
N HIS A 695 -21.92 11.83 11.56
CA HIS A 695 -21.08 12.77 10.80
C HIS A 695 -19.65 12.73 11.31
N PHE A 696 -18.70 12.86 10.40
CA PHE A 696 -17.27 12.87 10.71
C PHE A 696 -16.59 14.06 10.02
N HIS A 697 -15.62 14.67 10.70
CA HIS A 697 -14.74 15.60 10.02
C HIS A 697 -14.00 14.85 8.88
N PRO A 698 -14.24 15.19 7.61
CA PRO A 698 -13.90 14.32 6.47
C PRO A 698 -12.39 14.04 6.37
N VAL A 699 -11.56 15.07 6.54
CA VAL A 699 -10.11 14.94 6.41
C VAL A 699 -9.44 14.31 7.63
N VAL A 700 -9.84 14.68 8.86
CA VAL A 700 -9.24 14.14 10.08
C VAL A 700 -9.60 12.67 10.29
N PHE A 701 -10.86 12.30 10.05
CA PHE A 701 -11.31 10.92 10.16
C PHE A 701 -10.60 10.01 9.16
N LEU A 702 -10.62 10.36 7.87
CA LEU A 702 -9.96 9.56 6.84
C LEU A 702 -8.43 9.49 7.04
N SER A 703 -7.79 10.55 7.53
CA SER A 703 -6.36 10.50 7.87
C SER A 703 -6.04 9.51 9.01
N ALA A 704 -6.96 9.31 9.96
CA ALA A 704 -6.81 8.29 11.00
C ALA A 704 -6.88 6.87 10.42
N LEU A 705 -7.79 6.65 9.46
CA LEU A 705 -7.95 5.38 8.76
C LEU A 705 -6.85 5.10 7.73
N LYS A 706 -6.24 6.15 7.16
CA LYS A 706 -5.21 6.04 6.12
C LYS A 706 -4.05 5.20 6.62
N THR A 707 -3.89 4.02 6.04
CA THR A 707 -2.73 3.17 6.29
C THR A 707 -1.53 3.63 5.45
N GLU A 708 -0.32 3.60 6.00
CA GLU A 708 0.88 3.91 5.22
C GLU A 708 1.16 2.79 4.21
N GLU A 709 1.78 3.11 3.08
CA GLU A 709 1.92 2.21 1.93
C GLU A 709 2.38 0.80 2.28
N ASP A 710 1.93 -0.14 1.45
CA ASP A 710 2.39 -1.51 1.50
C ASP A 710 3.92 -1.59 1.47
N CYS A 711 4.42 -2.60 2.17
CA CYS A 711 5.81 -3.01 2.22
C CYS A 711 6.50 -2.89 0.85
N ALA A 712 7.39 -1.89 0.75
CA ALA A 712 7.98 -1.50 -0.51
C ALA A 712 8.83 -2.63 -1.13
N LYS A 713 8.59 -2.89 -2.42
CA LYS A 713 9.41 -3.79 -3.24
C LYS A 713 10.56 -2.97 -3.83
N LEU A 714 11.71 -3.03 -3.19
CA LEU A 714 12.89 -2.30 -3.60
C LEU A 714 13.98 -3.25 -4.08
N ILE A 715 14.80 -2.75 -4.99
CA ILE A 715 16.09 -3.33 -5.34
C ILE A 715 16.92 -3.56 -4.07
N TRP A 716 17.71 -4.63 -4.04
CA TRP A 716 18.41 -5.09 -2.82
C TRP A 716 17.53 -5.46 -1.62
N GLY A 717 16.20 -5.37 -1.72
CA GLY A 717 15.31 -5.59 -0.60
C GLY A 717 15.44 -6.97 0.05
N GLU A 718 15.79 -8.01 -0.73
CA GLU A 718 16.02 -9.36 -0.21
C GLU A 718 17.32 -9.47 0.58
N VAL A 719 18.36 -8.74 0.17
CA VAL A 719 19.59 -8.63 0.97
C VAL A 719 19.31 -7.91 2.27
N VAL A 720 18.49 -6.87 2.26
CA VAL A 720 18.06 -6.19 3.50
C VAL A 720 17.24 -7.13 4.39
N ASN A 721 16.33 -7.93 3.82
CA ASN A 721 15.61 -8.98 4.57
C ASN A 721 16.58 -9.92 5.29
N GLN A 722 17.57 -10.43 4.57
CA GLN A 722 18.57 -11.35 5.11
C GLN A 722 19.45 -10.73 6.20
N ARG A 723 19.69 -9.40 6.13
CA ARG A 723 20.57 -8.69 7.07
C ARG A 723 19.85 -8.22 8.32
N LEU A 724 18.64 -7.69 8.18
CA LEU A 724 17.92 -7.03 9.28
C LEU A 724 16.79 -7.88 9.88
N GLY A 725 16.44 -9.00 9.25
CA GLY A 725 15.20 -9.72 9.55
C GLY A 725 14.00 -9.09 8.84
N THR A 726 12.97 -9.89 8.55
CA THR A 726 11.83 -9.53 7.68
C THR A 726 11.08 -8.27 8.12
N ASP A 727 10.80 -8.15 9.42
CA ASP A 727 9.96 -7.08 9.96
C ASP A 727 10.71 -5.74 9.95
N LYS A 728 11.94 -5.74 10.49
CA LYS A 728 12.81 -4.55 10.49
C LYS A 728 13.23 -4.14 9.07
N ALA A 729 13.45 -5.11 8.17
CA ALA A 729 13.72 -4.82 6.76
C ALA A 729 12.51 -4.19 6.06
N CYS A 730 11.29 -4.58 6.41
CA CYS A 730 10.08 -3.93 5.91
C CYS A 730 10.02 -2.47 6.35
N GLU A 731 10.22 -2.20 7.64
CA GLU A 731 10.27 -0.83 8.17
C GLU A 731 11.35 0.00 7.48
N PHE A 732 12.54 -0.59 7.28
CA PHE A 732 13.64 0.04 6.57
C PHE A 732 13.21 0.49 5.16
N ARG A 733 12.65 -0.43 4.36
CA ARG A 733 12.23 -0.13 2.98
C ARG A 733 11.08 0.87 2.92
N LYS A 734 10.09 0.76 3.81
CA LYS A 734 8.99 1.73 3.91
C LYS A 734 9.52 3.13 4.22
N LYS A 735 10.49 3.23 5.15
CA LYS A 735 11.11 4.50 5.50
C LYS A 735 11.95 5.09 4.36
N VAL A 736 12.68 4.25 3.61
CA VAL A 736 13.40 4.69 2.41
C VAL A 736 12.43 5.27 1.37
N VAL A 737 11.34 4.57 1.04
CA VAL A 737 10.32 5.09 0.09
C VAL A 737 9.73 6.41 0.57
N ARG A 738 9.40 6.54 1.85
CA ARG A 738 8.88 7.78 2.43
C ARG A 738 9.86 8.94 2.29
N ILE A 739 11.12 8.73 2.66
CA ILE A 739 12.16 9.75 2.50
C ILE A 739 12.27 10.17 1.03
N CYS A 740 12.21 9.21 0.11
CA CYS A 740 12.26 9.51 -1.32
C CYS A 740 11.04 10.28 -1.82
N ALA A 741 9.85 9.96 -1.32
CA ALA A 741 8.62 10.70 -1.63
C ALA A 741 8.68 12.14 -1.11
N GLU A 742 9.18 12.35 0.10
CA GLU A 742 9.34 13.68 0.70
C GLU A 742 10.40 14.53 -0.02
N LEU A 743 11.50 13.94 -0.46
CA LEU A 743 12.60 14.65 -1.11
C LEU A 743 12.36 14.90 -2.61
N TRP A 744 11.76 13.94 -3.31
CA TRP A 744 11.69 13.93 -4.79
C TRP A 744 10.27 13.73 -5.36
N GLY A 745 9.25 13.63 -4.51
CA GLY A 745 7.83 13.56 -4.90
C GLY A 745 7.27 12.13 -5.00
N GLU A 746 5.94 12.03 -4.86
CA GLU A 746 5.21 10.76 -4.79
C GLU A 746 5.33 9.91 -6.07
N GLU A 747 5.34 10.53 -7.25
CA GLU A 747 5.36 9.81 -8.54
C GLU A 747 6.67 9.04 -8.78
N LYS A 748 7.80 9.56 -8.30
CA LYS A 748 9.14 9.00 -8.56
C LYS A 748 9.78 8.34 -7.34
N LYS A 749 9.08 8.30 -6.20
CA LYS A 749 9.62 7.81 -4.93
C LYS A 749 10.26 6.42 -5.02
N THR A 750 9.67 5.50 -5.79
CA THR A 750 10.18 4.12 -5.93
C THR A 750 11.46 4.08 -6.75
N GLU A 751 11.55 4.88 -7.81
CA GLU A 751 12.75 5.00 -8.65
C GLU A 751 13.93 5.57 -7.85
N TYR A 752 13.70 6.65 -7.10
CA TYR A 752 14.70 7.24 -6.23
C TYR A 752 15.06 6.34 -5.04
N ALA A 753 14.08 5.61 -4.49
CA ALA A 753 14.32 4.61 -3.45
C ALA A 753 15.20 3.48 -3.94
N ASP A 754 14.99 2.99 -5.17
CA ASP A 754 15.83 1.95 -5.76
C ASP A 754 17.28 2.44 -5.94
N VAL A 755 17.48 3.68 -6.40
CA VAL A 755 18.83 4.24 -6.50
C VAL A 755 19.45 4.44 -5.12
N LEU A 756 18.71 4.97 -4.14
CA LEU A 756 19.23 5.17 -2.78
C LEU A 756 19.62 3.84 -2.11
N MET A 757 18.82 2.78 -2.29
CA MET A 757 19.17 1.42 -1.86
C MET A 757 20.45 0.92 -2.53
N THR A 758 20.63 1.23 -3.81
CA THR A 758 21.84 0.88 -4.57
C THR A 758 23.05 1.67 -4.07
N CYS A 759 22.91 2.96 -3.78
CA CYS A 759 23.96 3.78 -3.15
C CYS A 759 24.39 3.14 -1.83
N MET A 760 23.44 2.77 -0.97
CA MET A 760 23.76 2.10 0.30
C MET A 760 24.48 0.77 0.08
N ALA A 761 24.11 0.00 -0.95
CA ALA A 761 24.80 -1.23 -1.31
C ALA A 761 26.24 -0.97 -1.82
N VAL A 762 26.48 0.11 -2.56
CA VAL A 762 27.82 0.52 -2.99
C VAL A 762 28.67 0.89 -1.77
N GLU A 763 28.14 1.80 -0.94
CA GLU A 763 28.85 2.43 0.16
C GLU A 763 29.11 1.48 1.34
N THR A 764 28.25 0.47 1.53
CA THR A 764 28.39 -0.52 2.62
C THR A 764 28.85 -1.89 2.15
N SER A 765 29.28 -2.05 0.89
CA SER A 765 29.59 -3.37 0.31
C SER A 765 28.44 -4.40 0.49
N ARG A 766 27.19 -3.99 0.21
CA ARG A 766 25.96 -4.80 0.31
C ARG A 766 25.60 -5.25 1.73
N LYS A 767 26.13 -4.58 2.77
CA LYS A 767 25.86 -4.95 4.17
C LYS A 767 24.65 -4.24 4.76
N PHE A 768 24.34 -3.03 4.30
CA PHE A 768 23.25 -2.18 4.82
C PHE A 768 23.37 -1.96 6.34
N MET A 769 24.56 -1.55 6.78
CA MET A 769 24.88 -1.39 8.20
C MET A 769 25.23 0.05 8.55
N SER A 770 24.93 0.44 9.79
CA SER A 770 25.29 1.74 10.36
C SER A 770 26.78 1.86 10.72
N SER A 771 27.53 0.76 10.76
CA SER A 771 28.92 0.68 11.26
C SER A 771 30.00 1.07 10.22
N VAL A 772 31.27 0.81 10.56
CA VAL A 772 32.47 1.02 9.72
C VAL A 772 32.87 -0.28 9.04
N THR A 773 33.27 -0.18 7.77
CA THR A 773 33.82 -1.31 7.00
C THR A 773 35.25 -1.02 6.54
N GLU A 774 36.13 -2.04 6.59
CA GLU A 774 37.52 -1.93 6.13
C GLU A 774 38.04 -3.25 5.53
N PHE A 775 38.89 -3.14 4.52
CA PHE A 775 39.74 -4.25 4.09
C PHE A 775 41.02 -4.31 4.94
N ARG A 776 41.20 -5.39 5.72
CA ARG A 776 42.40 -5.59 6.57
C ARG A 776 43.13 -6.87 6.21
N ASN A 777 44.44 -6.92 6.51
CA ASN A 777 45.23 -8.14 6.35
C ASN A 777 44.74 -9.21 7.34
N VAL A 778 44.43 -10.40 6.84
CA VAL A 778 44.10 -11.57 7.64
C VAL A 778 45.34 -11.95 8.45
N ARG A 779 45.17 -12.12 9.75
CA ARG A 779 46.21 -12.58 10.66
C ARG A 779 45.89 -13.99 11.16
N ASP A 780 46.92 -14.80 11.39
CA ASP A 780 46.76 -16.11 12.00
C ASP A 780 46.61 -16.02 13.53
N SER A 781 46.48 -17.17 14.20
CA SER A 781 46.33 -17.25 15.66
C SER A 781 47.50 -16.68 16.46
N ASN A 782 48.65 -16.46 15.81
CA ASN A 782 49.85 -15.87 16.42
C ASN A 782 49.98 -14.37 16.08
N GLY A 783 49.04 -13.81 15.32
CA GLY A 783 49.02 -12.41 14.90
C GLY A 783 49.84 -12.11 13.64
N GLU A 784 50.38 -13.11 12.95
CA GLU A 784 51.18 -12.95 11.73
C GLU A 784 50.31 -12.79 10.49
N ILE A 785 50.74 -11.95 9.53
CA ILE A 785 49.98 -11.72 8.29
C ILE A 785 49.97 -13.02 7.46
N VAL A 786 48.76 -13.49 7.15
CA VAL A 786 48.56 -14.62 6.24
C VAL A 786 48.83 -14.15 4.82
N TYR A 787 49.62 -14.90 4.07
CA TYR A 787 49.90 -14.59 2.67
C TYR A 787 49.31 -15.65 1.74
N VAL A 788 48.86 -15.22 0.56
CA VAL A 788 48.36 -16.06 -0.52
C VAL A 788 49.35 -16.02 -1.68
N THR A 789 49.66 -17.19 -2.23
CA THR A 789 50.47 -17.37 -3.44
C THR A 789 49.59 -17.44 -4.69
N ASP A 790 50.09 -16.89 -5.80
CA ASP A 790 49.47 -17.05 -7.11
C ASP A 790 49.57 -18.51 -7.61
N ARG A 791 48.79 -18.85 -8.66
CA ARG A 791 48.72 -20.22 -9.23
C ARG A 791 50.08 -20.76 -9.70
N THR A 792 51.06 -19.89 -9.90
CA THR A 792 52.43 -20.21 -10.35
C THR A 792 53.43 -20.28 -9.19
N GLY A 793 53.03 -19.95 -7.96
CA GLY A 793 53.88 -20.01 -6.75
C GLY A 793 54.93 -18.90 -6.65
N SER A 794 54.89 -17.91 -7.54
CA SER A 794 55.96 -16.93 -7.80
C SER A 794 55.77 -15.60 -7.08
N ARG A 795 54.53 -15.23 -6.70
CA ARG A 795 54.26 -13.98 -5.96
C ARG A 795 53.44 -14.25 -4.69
N ARG A 796 53.95 -13.76 -3.56
CA ARG A 796 53.33 -13.84 -2.24
C ARG A 796 52.70 -12.48 -1.92
N ARG A 797 51.37 -12.43 -1.75
CA ARG A 797 50.64 -11.21 -1.36
C ARG A 797 49.89 -11.42 -0.05
N PRO A 798 49.74 -10.40 0.81
CA PRO A 798 48.89 -10.50 2.00
C PRO A 798 47.47 -10.95 1.62
N LYS A 799 46.90 -11.86 2.40
CA LYS A 799 45.48 -12.20 2.35
C LYS A 799 44.73 -11.05 3.01
N VAL A 800 43.75 -10.49 2.32
CA VAL A 800 42.94 -9.37 2.80
C VAL A 800 41.51 -9.86 2.99
N GLU A 801 40.88 -9.49 4.10
CA GLU A 801 39.47 -9.71 4.39
C GLU A 801 38.74 -8.39 4.55
N GLU A 802 37.45 -8.39 4.22
CA GLU A 802 36.54 -7.30 4.58
C GLU A 802 36.09 -7.51 6.03
N HIS A 803 36.43 -6.57 6.89
CA HIS A 803 36.06 -6.53 8.29
C HIS A 803 34.99 -5.46 8.51
N VAL A 804 33.91 -5.86 9.17
CA VAL A 804 32.89 -4.92 9.64
C VAL A 804 33.09 -4.75 11.13
N TYR A 805 33.39 -3.53 11.54
CA TYR A 805 33.66 -3.28 12.95
C TYR A 805 32.40 -3.50 13.78
N THR A 806 32.52 -4.28 14.86
CA THR A 806 31.42 -4.43 15.80
C THR A 806 31.29 -3.18 16.67
N ARG A 807 30.15 -3.07 17.36
CA ARG A 807 29.93 -1.97 18.30
C ARG A 807 30.97 -1.97 19.41
N GLU A 808 31.38 -3.16 19.86
CA GLU A 808 32.40 -3.36 20.88
C GLU A 808 33.77 -2.91 20.39
N GLU A 809 34.16 -3.24 19.15
CA GLU A 809 35.43 -2.81 18.58
C GLU A 809 35.49 -1.27 18.41
N ILE A 810 34.41 -0.64 17.95
CA ILE A 810 34.33 0.82 17.81
C ILE A 810 34.38 1.53 19.16
N ARG A 811 33.77 0.94 20.19
CA ARG A 811 33.83 1.45 21.57
C ARG A 811 35.24 1.31 22.14
N ALA A 812 35.90 0.18 21.89
CA ALA A 812 37.25 -0.08 22.36
C ALA A 812 38.29 0.83 21.68
N ASP A 813 38.09 1.20 20.41
CA ASP A 813 38.93 2.17 19.69
C ASP A 813 38.09 3.21 18.92
N PRO A 814 37.69 4.32 19.57
CA PRO A 814 36.96 5.41 18.94
C PRO A 814 37.72 6.09 17.80
N SER A 815 39.04 5.90 17.71
CA SER A 815 39.82 6.46 16.60
C SER A 815 39.51 5.79 15.26
N ILE A 816 38.86 4.61 15.25
CA ILE A 816 38.36 3.93 14.04
C ILE A 816 37.38 4.85 13.31
N VAL A 817 36.34 5.31 14.02
CA VAL A 817 35.29 6.18 13.46
C VAL A 817 35.80 7.59 13.20
N GLN A 818 36.85 8.06 13.88
CA GLN A 818 37.48 9.35 13.55
C GLN A 818 38.21 9.30 12.20
N ARG A 819 38.93 8.21 11.93
CA ARG A 819 39.75 8.05 10.72
C ARG A 819 38.96 7.66 9.47
N LYS A 820 37.74 7.11 9.64
CA LYS A 820 36.96 6.52 8.55
C LYS A 820 35.55 7.12 8.43
N PRO A 821 34.93 7.02 7.25
CA PRO A 821 33.49 7.26 7.11
C PRO A 821 32.66 6.13 7.76
N VAL A 822 31.39 6.41 8.06
CA VAL A 822 30.53 5.52 8.85
C VAL A 822 29.12 5.41 8.25
N GLY A 823 28.47 4.26 8.35
CA GLY A 823 27.03 4.13 8.08
C GLY A 823 26.58 3.90 6.65
N LEU A 824 25.26 3.96 6.47
CA LEU A 824 24.53 3.54 5.26
C LEU A 824 24.99 4.25 3.99
N ILE A 825 25.43 5.50 4.11
CA ILE A 825 25.97 6.31 3.00
C ILE A 825 27.40 6.78 3.27
N GLN A 826 28.10 6.16 4.23
CA GLN A 826 29.49 6.47 4.57
C GLN A 826 29.71 7.95 4.95
N PHE A 827 28.99 8.44 5.97
CA PHE A 827 29.09 9.79 6.52
C PHE A 827 30.54 10.15 6.89
N THR A 828 31.06 11.18 6.22
CA THR A 828 32.37 11.80 6.53
C THR A 828 32.22 12.81 7.66
N GLN A 829 33.35 13.30 8.21
CA GLN A 829 33.28 14.36 9.23
C GLN A 829 32.62 15.62 8.66
N THR A 830 32.95 15.99 7.43
CA THR A 830 32.34 17.12 6.73
C THR A 830 30.81 16.96 6.60
N ALA A 831 30.32 15.76 6.27
CA ALA A 831 28.89 15.49 6.21
C ALA A 831 28.21 15.66 7.58
N VAL A 832 28.84 15.18 8.65
CA VAL A 832 28.34 15.33 10.02
C VAL A 832 28.31 16.80 10.45
N ASP A 833 29.39 17.53 10.21
CA ASP A 833 29.49 18.95 10.54
C ASP A 833 28.42 19.77 9.80
N GLN A 834 28.15 19.43 8.54
CA GLN A 834 27.12 20.06 7.72
C GLN A 834 25.71 19.76 8.24
N ILE A 835 25.40 18.52 8.58
CA ILE A 835 24.11 18.15 9.20
C ILE A 835 23.92 18.95 10.51
N ASN A 836 24.95 18.99 11.35
CA ASN A 836 24.92 19.71 12.61
C ASN A 836 24.68 21.21 12.41
N LEU A 837 25.40 21.83 11.48
CA LEU A 837 25.28 23.24 11.18
C LEU A 837 23.90 23.62 10.65
N SER A 838 23.37 22.86 9.68
CA SER A 838 22.09 23.17 9.04
C SER A 838 20.87 22.89 9.91
N ASN A 839 21.00 22.04 10.94
CA ASN A 839 19.87 21.57 11.75
C ASN A 839 20.01 21.88 13.26
N GLY A 840 21.07 22.58 13.68
CA GLY A 840 21.30 22.91 15.09
C GLY A 840 21.57 21.68 15.96
N LEU A 841 22.23 20.66 15.42
CA LEU A 841 22.50 19.38 16.10
C LEU A 841 23.97 19.27 16.55
N SER A 842 24.26 18.25 17.35
CA SER A 842 25.60 17.90 17.82
C SER A 842 25.89 16.40 17.69
N ILE A 843 25.44 15.77 16.59
CA ILE A 843 25.68 14.35 16.32
C ILE A 843 27.16 14.10 15.99
N THR A 844 27.68 12.96 16.38
CA THR A 844 29.06 12.53 16.11
C THR A 844 29.10 11.32 15.18
N LYS A 845 30.22 11.10 14.48
CA LYS A 845 30.44 9.87 13.69
C LYS A 845 30.35 8.61 14.54
N GLN A 846 30.76 8.66 15.80
CA GLN A 846 30.64 7.51 16.70
C GLN A 846 29.16 7.20 16.98
N GLN A 847 28.34 8.21 17.27
CA GLN A 847 26.90 8.01 17.47
C GLN A 847 26.24 7.44 16.21
N LEU A 848 26.55 7.97 15.02
CA LEU A 848 26.06 7.39 13.76
C LEU A 848 26.50 5.94 13.58
N ALA A 849 27.77 5.61 13.87
CA ALA A 849 28.31 4.27 13.71
C ALA A 849 27.64 3.22 14.61
N LEU A 850 27.22 3.64 15.81
CA LEU A 850 26.58 2.79 16.80
C LEU A 850 25.04 2.75 16.65
N MET A 851 24.47 3.69 15.91
CA MET A 851 23.03 3.90 15.73
C MET A 851 22.30 2.70 15.13
N ASP A 852 20.99 2.61 15.36
CA ASP A 852 20.16 1.70 14.60
C ASP A 852 20.07 2.12 13.13
N VAL A 853 19.99 1.15 12.21
CA VAL A 853 19.90 1.44 10.77
C VAL A 853 18.61 2.18 10.38
N ILE A 854 17.50 1.96 11.09
CA ILE A 854 16.23 2.66 10.83
C ILE A 854 16.31 4.12 11.28
N GLU A 855 16.92 4.36 12.43
CA GLU A 855 17.16 5.71 12.96
C GLU A 855 18.16 6.47 12.08
N GLN A 856 19.22 5.81 11.61
CA GLN A 856 20.23 6.43 10.75
C GLN A 856 19.65 6.94 9.41
N LEU A 857 18.53 6.38 8.92
CA LEU A 857 17.83 6.90 7.74
C LEU A 857 17.32 8.34 7.91
N ASP A 858 16.99 8.78 9.14
CA ASP A 858 16.62 10.18 9.37
C ASP A 858 17.81 11.11 9.10
N TYR A 859 19.01 10.69 9.48
CA TYR A 859 20.24 11.43 9.21
C TYR A 859 20.65 11.39 7.74
N VAL A 860 20.29 10.33 7.01
CA VAL A 860 20.39 10.30 5.54
C VAL A 860 19.51 11.39 4.94
N LYS A 861 18.25 11.52 5.38
CA LYS A 861 17.35 12.60 4.94
C LYS A 861 17.90 13.99 5.29
N LEU A 862 18.36 14.19 6.54
CA LEU A 862 18.92 15.47 6.97
C LEU A 862 20.17 15.87 6.15
N TYR A 863 20.99 14.89 5.76
CA TYR A 863 22.12 15.14 4.88
C TYR A 863 21.70 15.68 3.50
N PHE A 864 20.66 15.12 2.89
CA PHE A 864 20.11 15.66 1.63
C PHE A 864 19.51 17.06 1.80
N LEU A 865 18.83 17.33 2.91
CA LEU A 865 18.24 18.65 3.18
C LEU A 865 19.29 19.73 3.49
N SER A 866 20.45 19.34 4.03
CA SER A 866 21.50 20.28 4.44
C SER A 866 22.18 21.03 3.28
N LEU A 867 22.07 20.56 2.02
CA LEU A 867 22.46 21.32 0.81
C LEU A 867 21.26 21.54 -0.11
N GLY A 868 20.24 22.27 0.37
CA GLY A 868 19.00 22.52 -0.36
C GLY A 868 19.19 23.02 -1.81
N ASP A 869 20.20 23.85 -2.08
CA ASP A 869 20.47 24.33 -3.45
C ASP A 869 21.08 23.28 -4.37
N VAL A 870 21.83 22.31 -3.83
CA VAL A 870 22.35 21.17 -4.59
C VAL A 870 21.25 20.12 -4.77
N LEU A 871 20.40 19.92 -3.77
CA LEU A 871 19.22 19.05 -3.85
C LEU A 871 18.30 19.44 -5.03
N LYS A 872 18.08 20.74 -5.25
CA LYS A 872 17.32 21.26 -6.39
C LYS A 872 17.96 20.98 -7.77
N LYS A 873 19.26 20.67 -7.82
CA LYS A 873 19.98 20.36 -9.07
C LYS A 873 19.94 18.87 -9.42
N ILE A 874 19.45 18.02 -8.53
CA ILE A 874 19.21 16.60 -8.82
C ILE A 874 18.10 16.53 -9.87
N SER A 875 18.49 16.15 -11.09
CA SER A 875 17.58 16.09 -12.24
C SER A 875 17.27 14.65 -12.65
N THR A 876 18.15 13.72 -12.25
CA THR A 876 18.03 12.29 -12.51
C THR A 876 18.25 11.51 -11.20
N PRO A 877 17.67 10.31 -11.05
CA PRO A 877 17.90 9.48 -9.88
C PRO A 877 19.38 9.18 -9.62
N ASP A 878 20.19 9.00 -10.67
CA ASP A 878 21.62 8.66 -10.53
C ASP A 878 22.44 9.83 -9.94
N ASP A 879 21.95 11.08 -10.03
CA ASP A 879 22.54 12.23 -9.35
C ASP A 879 22.49 12.09 -7.82
N VAL A 880 21.65 11.20 -7.26
CA VAL A 880 21.66 10.87 -5.82
C VAL A 880 23.01 10.31 -5.39
N TYR A 881 23.63 9.47 -6.22
CA TYR A 881 24.95 8.92 -5.90
C TYR A 881 26.04 9.97 -6.02
N VAL A 882 25.93 10.84 -7.03
CA VAL A 882 26.82 11.98 -7.20
C VAL A 882 26.69 12.94 -6.01
N TYR A 883 25.48 13.17 -5.51
CA TYR A 883 25.26 13.99 -4.32
C TYR A 883 25.96 13.39 -3.09
N ILE A 884 25.84 12.08 -2.87
CA ILE A 884 26.48 11.41 -1.72
C ILE A 884 28.02 11.46 -1.82
N PHE A 885 28.57 11.22 -3.01
CA PHE A 885 30.00 11.06 -3.20
C PHE A 885 30.74 12.40 -3.44
N CYS A 886 30.18 13.26 -4.29
CA CYS A 886 30.78 14.51 -4.74
C CYS A 886 29.67 15.55 -5.08
N PRO A 887 29.09 16.24 -4.07
CA PRO A 887 27.97 17.16 -4.26
C PRO A 887 28.18 18.24 -5.35
N SER A 888 29.42 18.69 -5.57
CA SER A 888 29.74 19.68 -6.61
C SER A 888 29.54 19.16 -8.04
N GLY A 889 29.51 17.85 -8.25
CA GLY A 889 29.27 17.20 -9.54
C GLY A 889 27.79 17.03 -9.91
N VAL A 890 26.86 17.36 -9.01
CA VAL A 890 25.41 17.19 -9.24
C VAL A 890 24.94 18.09 -10.37
N GLY A 891 24.18 17.52 -11.31
CA GLY A 891 23.66 18.22 -12.49
C GLY A 891 24.70 18.47 -13.60
N GLN A 892 25.95 18.03 -13.42
CA GLN A 892 27.00 18.10 -14.44
C GLN A 892 26.88 16.95 -15.46
N PRO A 893 27.42 17.10 -16.68
CA PRO A 893 27.45 16.02 -17.67
C PRO A 893 28.38 14.87 -17.26
N ASP A 894 28.21 13.71 -17.89
CA ASP A 894 28.94 12.47 -17.56
C ASP A 894 30.46 12.53 -17.75
N ASP A 895 30.96 13.40 -18.63
CA ASP A 895 32.38 13.65 -18.87
C ASP A 895 32.96 14.75 -17.95
N ALA A 896 32.16 15.34 -17.06
CA ALA A 896 32.64 16.31 -16.10
C ALA A 896 33.70 15.68 -15.17
N VAL A 897 34.83 16.37 -15.04
CA VAL A 897 35.93 15.98 -14.15
C VAL A 897 35.55 16.31 -12.71
N LEU A 898 35.45 15.29 -11.87
CA LEU A 898 35.17 15.42 -10.44
C LEU A 898 36.46 15.60 -9.63
N TYR A 899 37.51 14.85 -9.98
CA TYR A 899 38.84 14.97 -9.36
C TYR A 899 39.93 14.90 -10.42
N ASN A 900 40.98 15.70 -10.25
CA ASN A 900 42.08 15.81 -11.18
C ASN A 900 43.41 15.59 -10.45
N ARG A 901 44.26 14.70 -10.98
CA ARG A 901 45.54 14.32 -10.38
C ARG A 901 46.53 15.48 -10.28
N GLU A 902 46.46 16.47 -11.16
CA GLU A 902 47.39 17.61 -11.21
C GLU A 902 46.94 18.77 -10.32
N THR A 903 45.66 19.14 -10.37
CA THR A 903 45.14 20.33 -9.66
C THR A 903 44.55 20.03 -8.29
N GLY A 904 44.23 18.76 -8.00
CA GLY A 904 43.57 18.30 -6.78
C GLY A 904 44.18 17.01 -6.23
N VAL A 905 45.52 16.93 -6.21
CA VAL A 905 46.32 15.73 -5.90
C VAL A 905 45.79 14.93 -4.71
N ASN A 906 45.46 15.59 -3.60
CA ASN A 906 45.03 14.91 -2.37
C ASN A 906 43.66 14.24 -2.50
N ASP A 907 42.69 14.92 -3.11
CA ASP A 907 41.34 14.38 -3.26
C ASP A 907 41.24 13.38 -4.40
N TYR A 908 42.05 13.57 -5.45
CA TYR A 908 42.29 12.53 -6.44
C TYR A 908 42.88 11.27 -5.80
N ASN A 909 43.96 11.38 -5.02
CA ASN A 909 44.65 10.22 -4.45
C ASN A 909 43.76 9.40 -3.50
N LYS A 910 42.86 10.05 -2.75
CA LYS A 910 41.85 9.35 -1.91
C LYS A 910 40.89 8.50 -2.75
N ASN A 911 40.65 8.90 -4.00
CA ASN A 911 39.64 8.32 -4.88
C ASN A 911 40.23 7.59 -6.10
N ALA A 912 41.56 7.52 -6.23
CA ALA A 912 42.29 7.06 -7.42
C ALA A 912 41.90 5.65 -7.90
N SER A 913 41.30 4.83 -7.03
CA SER A 913 40.73 3.54 -7.42
C SER A 913 39.69 3.65 -8.54
N LEU A 914 38.94 4.75 -8.61
CA LEU A 914 37.89 5.02 -9.61
C LEU A 914 38.44 5.20 -11.03
N ASP A 915 39.62 5.80 -11.16
CA ASP A 915 40.32 5.96 -12.45
C ASP A 915 40.96 4.64 -12.93
N SER A 916 41.01 3.61 -12.07
CA SER A 916 41.54 2.30 -12.48
C SER A 916 40.49 1.39 -13.09
N ASN A 917 40.93 0.38 -13.85
CA ASN A 917 40.07 -0.71 -14.33
C ASN A 917 40.07 -1.94 -13.38
N THR A 918 40.63 -1.78 -12.18
CA THR A 918 40.79 -2.88 -11.21
C THR A 918 39.60 -2.93 -10.26
N HIS A 919 39.41 -4.08 -9.60
CA HIS A 919 38.35 -4.27 -8.60
C HIS A 919 36.92 -3.97 -9.12
N GLY A 920 36.70 -4.11 -10.42
CA GLY A 920 35.40 -3.92 -11.06
C GLY A 920 35.03 -2.46 -11.38
N ASN A 921 36.00 -1.54 -11.36
CA ASN A 921 35.86 -0.17 -11.86
C ASN A 921 36.10 -0.11 -13.38
N THR A 922 35.57 0.91 -14.05
CA THR A 922 35.73 1.10 -15.50
C THR A 922 36.55 2.34 -15.84
N GLY A 923 37.45 2.75 -14.95
CA GLY A 923 38.29 3.91 -15.18
C GLY A 923 39.32 3.70 -16.29
N ASN A 924 39.69 4.79 -16.97
CA ASN A 924 40.56 4.76 -18.15
C ASN A 924 42.05 5.03 -17.82
N ASN A 925 42.39 5.34 -16.57
CA ASN A 925 43.73 5.65 -16.06
C ASN A 925 44.33 6.92 -16.71
N ASP A 926 43.51 7.90 -17.05
CA ASP A 926 43.95 9.15 -17.68
C ASP A 926 44.35 10.24 -16.66
N GLY A 927 44.20 9.98 -15.35
CA GLY A 927 44.49 10.94 -14.29
C GLY A 927 43.33 11.88 -13.96
N LEU A 928 42.14 11.68 -14.55
CA LEU A 928 40.92 12.44 -14.33
C LEU A 928 39.81 11.48 -13.89
N ILE A 929 39.26 11.66 -12.69
CA ILE A 929 38.07 10.91 -12.27
C ILE A 929 36.84 11.67 -12.77
N GLN A 930 36.15 11.11 -13.76
CA GLN A 930 34.95 11.69 -14.36
C GLN A 930 33.67 11.13 -13.76
N LYS A 931 32.56 11.88 -13.87
CA LYS A 931 31.23 11.46 -13.38
C LYS A 931 30.83 10.08 -13.89
N ARG A 932 31.06 9.77 -15.17
CA ARG A 932 30.78 8.45 -15.76
C ARG A 932 31.50 7.30 -15.08
N GLU A 933 32.71 7.52 -14.58
CA GLU A 933 33.52 6.48 -13.95
C GLU A 933 33.00 6.19 -12.54
N LEU A 934 32.53 7.22 -11.82
CA LEU A 934 31.79 7.05 -10.57
C LEU A 934 30.49 6.28 -10.79
N LEU A 935 29.67 6.71 -11.76
CA LEU A 935 28.36 6.10 -12.05
C LEU A 935 28.47 4.65 -12.52
N SER A 936 29.61 4.23 -13.08
CA SER A 936 29.84 2.82 -13.44
C SER A 936 29.67 1.85 -12.27
N ARG A 937 30.03 2.27 -11.04
CA ARG A 937 29.85 1.47 -9.82
C ARG A 937 28.38 1.31 -9.48
N LEU A 938 27.62 2.41 -9.56
CA LEU A 938 26.20 2.44 -9.30
C LEU A 938 25.46 1.52 -10.28
N GLU A 939 25.70 1.69 -11.59
CA GLU A 939 25.05 0.91 -12.64
C GLU A 939 25.32 -0.60 -12.54
N ARG A 940 26.54 -0.98 -12.15
CA ARG A 940 26.86 -2.39 -11.89
C ARG A 940 26.05 -2.95 -10.73
N LEU A 941 25.94 -2.20 -9.63
CA LEU A 941 25.21 -2.63 -8.43
C LEU A 941 23.70 -2.57 -8.62
N LYS A 942 23.21 -1.68 -9.50
CA LYS A 942 21.81 -1.66 -9.93
C LYS A 942 21.47 -2.97 -10.65
N LYS A 943 22.26 -3.36 -11.66
CA LYS A 943 22.08 -4.65 -12.36
C LYS A 943 22.17 -5.87 -11.46
N GLU A 944 23.06 -5.85 -10.46
CA GLU A 944 23.19 -6.93 -9.48
C GLU A 944 22.00 -6.95 -8.51
N GLY A 945 21.62 -5.79 -7.98
CA GLY A 945 20.56 -5.62 -7.00
C GLY A 945 19.18 -6.01 -7.50
N GLU A 946 18.92 -5.90 -8.80
CA GLU A 946 17.64 -6.34 -9.39
C GLU A 946 17.36 -7.82 -9.13
N LYS A 947 18.41 -8.65 -9.11
CA LYS A 947 18.31 -10.08 -8.77
C LYS A 947 17.95 -10.31 -7.30
N HIS A 948 18.08 -9.27 -6.48
CA HIS A 948 17.83 -9.26 -5.04
C HIS A 948 16.63 -8.38 -4.67
N ARG A 949 15.77 -8.05 -5.63
CA ARG A 949 14.51 -7.37 -5.34
C ARG A 949 13.64 -8.26 -4.45
N ASN A 950 13.11 -7.70 -3.37
CA ASN A 950 12.31 -8.50 -2.42
C ASN A 950 10.95 -8.88 -3.02
N ASN A 951 10.49 -10.08 -2.67
CA ASN A 951 9.08 -10.42 -2.76
C ASN A 951 8.40 -9.96 -1.46
N CYS A 952 7.38 -9.12 -1.60
CA CYS A 952 6.64 -8.60 -0.45
C CYS A 952 5.89 -9.74 0.27
N ILE A 953 6.26 -9.99 1.52
CA ILE A 953 5.59 -10.93 2.45
C ILE A 953 4.52 -10.25 3.31
N CYS A 954 4.49 -8.92 3.29
CA CYS A 954 3.58 -8.11 4.09
C CYS A 954 2.14 -8.11 3.50
N LEU A 955 2.01 -8.45 2.21
CA LEU A 955 0.75 -8.79 1.54
C LEU A 955 0.24 -10.21 1.87
N LYS A 956 0.97 -10.99 2.68
CA LYS A 956 0.54 -12.32 3.15
C LYS A 956 0.02 -12.32 4.59
N LYS A 957 -0.39 -11.17 5.12
CA LYS A 957 -1.07 -11.07 6.43
C LYS A 957 -2.56 -10.74 6.33
N SER A 958 -3.14 -10.69 5.14
CA SER A 958 -4.58 -10.76 4.92
C SER A 958 -4.87 -11.77 3.82
N ASP A 959 -4.96 -13.04 4.21
CA ASP A 959 -5.80 -14.07 3.60
C ASP A 959 -5.46 -15.41 4.25
N ASN A 960 -6.42 -15.93 5.03
CA ASN A 960 -6.52 -17.31 5.50
C ASN A 960 -5.23 -18.00 5.97
N GLN A 961 -4.89 -17.81 7.25
CA GLN A 961 -4.15 -18.82 8.00
C GLN A 961 -5.13 -19.78 8.68
N THR A 962 -5.61 -20.76 7.93
CA THR A 962 -6.12 -22.03 8.45
C THR A 962 -5.51 -23.16 7.63
N SER A 963 -4.35 -23.64 8.11
CA SER A 963 -3.58 -24.86 7.72
C SER A 963 -3.25 -25.00 6.21
N ALA A 964 -2.26 -25.77 5.73
CA ALA A 964 -1.67 -26.98 6.28
C ALA A 964 -0.35 -27.26 5.53
N ASP A 965 0.79 -26.89 6.12
CA ASP A 965 2.08 -27.58 5.99
C ASP A 965 3.04 -26.95 7.02
N PRO A 966 3.92 -27.71 7.69
CA PRO A 966 4.86 -27.12 8.63
C PRO A 966 5.78 -26.11 7.91
N SER A 967 5.94 -24.92 8.49
CA SER A 967 6.59 -23.77 7.83
C SER A 967 8.04 -24.02 7.39
N TRP A 968 8.71 -25.05 7.92
CA TRP A 968 10.05 -25.49 7.52
C TRP A 968 10.08 -26.44 6.33
N MET A 969 8.99 -27.15 6.02
CA MET A 969 8.95 -28.12 4.92
C MET A 969 9.14 -27.49 3.52
N PRO A 970 8.58 -26.31 3.21
CA PRO A 970 8.84 -25.65 1.92
C PRO A 970 10.32 -25.41 1.64
N PHE A 971 11.13 -25.10 2.67
CA PHE A 971 12.57 -24.91 2.50
C PHE A 971 13.28 -26.23 2.22
N ALA A 972 12.94 -27.29 2.94
CA ALA A 972 13.49 -28.62 2.69
C ALA A 972 13.18 -29.10 1.25
N TRP A 973 11.95 -28.90 0.78
CA TRP A 973 11.54 -29.25 -0.59
C TRP A 973 12.21 -28.40 -1.66
N LYS A 974 12.45 -27.11 -1.38
CA LYS A 974 13.21 -26.23 -2.28
C LYS A 974 14.65 -26.72 -2.44
N GLU A 975 15.35 -27.00 -1.33
CA GLU A 975 16.72 -27.51 -1.37
C GLU A 975 16.80 -28.87 -2.07
N TYR A 976 15.84 -29.76 -1.81
CA TYR A 976 15.75 -31.01 -2.54
C TYR A 976 15.56 -30.78 -4.04
N SER A 977 14.62 -29.92 -4.44
CA SER A 977 14.36 -29.67 -5.87
C SER A 977 15.55 -29.06 -6.60
N GLU A 978 16.31 -28.19 -5.93
CA GLU A 978 17.46 -27.49 -6.50
C GLU A 978 18.71 -28.37 -6.59
N TYR A 979 18.96 -29.21 -5.59
CA TYR A 979 20.21 -29.98 -5.49
C TYR A 979 20.04 -31.49 -5.66
N LYS A 980 18.83 -31.99 -5.93
CA LYS A 980 18.58 -33.42 -6.19
C LYS A 980 19.46 -33.93 -7.32
N GLY A 981 20.11 -35.06 -7.08
CA GLY A 981 21.01 -35.70 -8.02
C GLY A 981 22.46 -35.19 -7.96
N LEU A 982 22.73 -34.14 -7.18
CA LEU A 982 24.10 -33.73 -6.87
C LEU A 982 24.63 -34.48 -5.64
N LEU A 983 25.90 -34.85 -5.71
CA LEU A 983 26.65 -35.43 -4.60
C LEU A 983 27.44 -34.33 -3.89
N GLU A 984 27.73 -34.53 -2.61
CA GLU A 984 28.38 -33.55 -1.74
C GLU A 984 29.79 -33.10 -2.21
N THR A 985 30.47 -33.87 -3.06
CA THR A 985 31.73 -33.47 -3.71
C THR A 985 31.54 -32.48 -4.85
N ASN A 986 30.30 -32.32 -5.36
CA ASN A 986 29.98 -31.32 -6.37
C ASN A 986 30.18 -29.92 -5.81
N SER A 987 30.88 -29.04 -6.54
CA SER A 987 31.21 -27.69 -6.06
C SER A 987 29.99 -26.85 -5.68
N LEU A 988 28.83 -27.06 -6.33
CA LEU A 988 27.59 -26.33 -6.06
C LEU A 988 26.99 -26.77 -4.73
N LEU A 989 26.76 -28.08 -4.56
CA LEU A 989 26.22 -28.62 -3.30
C LEU A 989 27.22 -28.43 -2.15
N ASN A 990 28.52 -28.60 -2.37
CA ASN A 990 29.55 -28.33 -1.35
C ASN A 990 29.55 -26.87 -0.88
N SER A 991 29.37 -25.92 -1.79
CA SER A 991 29.22 -24.50 -1.43
C SER A 991 27.94 -24.26 -0.63
N ARG A 992 26.87 -25.02 -0.92
CA ARG A 992 25.62 -24.95 -0.20
C ARG A 992 25.72 -25.57 1.21
N ILE A 993 26.42 -26.68 1.37
CA ILE A 993 26.67 -27.32 2.68
C ILE A 993 27.37 -26.36 3.65
N LYS A 994 28.33 -25.56 3.17
CA LYS A 994 28.96 -24.49 3.97
C LYS A 994 27.93 -23.49 4.52
N ILE A 995 26.88 -23.17 3.75
CA ILE A 995 25.81 -22.27 4.18
C ILE A 995 24.96 -22.93 5.27
N TYR A 996 24.67 -24.23 5.16
CA TYR A 996 23.99 -24.96 6.23
C TYR A 996 24.82 -24.94 7.51
N HIS A 997 26.12 -25.26 7.41
CA HIS A 997 27.05 -25.27 8.54
C HIS A 997 27.16 -23.92 9.25
N ASN A 998 27.08 -22.81 8.52
CA ASN A 998 27.12 -21.46 9.09
C ASN A 998 25.96 -21.17 10.06
N THR A 999 24.93 -22.01 10.11
CA THR A 999 23.85 -21.91 11.10
C THR A 999 24.16 -22.64 12.41
N THR A 1000 25.29 -23.34 12.50
CA THR A 1000 25.67 -24.23 13.60
C THR A 1000 27.12 -24.02 14.01
N ASN A 1001 27.57 -24.70 15.06
CA ASN A 1001 28.97 -24.77 15.48
C ASN A 1001 29.95 -25.36 14.44
N ALA A 1002 29.46 -25.88 13.31
CA ALA A 1002 30.27 -26.35 12.21
C ALA A 1002 30.60 -25.25 11.18
N ALA A 1003 30.28 -23.98 11.43
CA ALA A 1003 30.53 -22.85 10.53
C ALA A 1003 31.95 -22.86 9.93
N GLY A 1004 32.03 -22.64 8.61
CA GLY A 1004 33.30 -22.68 7.87
C GLY A 1004 33.76 -24.08 7.41
N ASN A 1005 33.14 -25.17 7.89
CA ASN A 1005 33.41 -26.52 7.39
C ASN A 1005 32.68 -26.81 6.07
N ASP A 1006 33.13 -27.84 5.36
CA ASP A 1006 32.58 -28.30 4.09
C ASP A 1006 31.98 -29.72 4.23
N HIS A 1007 31.61 -30.36 3.12
CA HIS A 1007 31.00 -31.71 3.13
C HIS A 1007 31.78 -32.80 3.88
N ARG A 1008 33.06 -32.59 4.25
CA ARG A 1008 33.83 -33.56 5.05
C ARG A 1008 33.32 -33.68 6.49
N VAL A 1009 32.46 -32.77 6.94
CA VAL A 1009 31.78 -32.81 8.24
C VAL A 1009 30.32 -33.19 8.01
N SER A 1010 29.79 -34.12 8.82
CA SER A 1010 28.38 -34.54 8.74
C SER A 1010 27.43 -33.34 8.87
N TRP A 1011 26.48 -33.24 7.95
CA TRP A 1011 25.68 -32.03 7.75
C TRP A 1011 24.16 -32.25 7.81
N CYS A 1012 23.68 -33.43 8.25
CA CYS A 1012 22.25 -33.70 8.45
C CYS A 1012 21.61 -32.74 9.47
N GLY A 1013 22.26 -32.53 10.62
CA GLY A 1013 21.78 -31.58 11.63
C GLY A 1013 21.86 -30.12 11.16
N SER A 1014 22.92 -29.75 10.42
CA SER A 1014 23.03 -28.41 9.82
C SER A 1014 21.95 -28.14 8.77
N PHE A 1015 21.54 -29.14 8.00
CA PHE A 1015 20.43 -29.03 7.04
C PHE A 1015 19.09 -28.76 7.72
N VAL A 1016 18.75 -29.56 8.74
CA VAL A 1016 17.52 -29.39 9.53
C VAL A 1016 17.52 -28.02 10.23
N ASN A 1017 18.67 -27.64 10.80
CA ASN A 1017 18.83 -26.34 11.45
C ASN A 1017 18.63 -25.18 10.49
N TRP A 1018 19.22 -25.26 9.31
CA TRP A 1018 19.07 -24.23 8.29
C TRP A 1018 17.62 -24.08 7.85
N CYS A 1019 16.90 -25.18 7.60
CA CYS A 1019 15.47 -25.16 7.21
C CYS A 1019 14.60 -24.51 8.30
N LEU A 1020 14.84 -24.83 9.57
CA LEU A 1020 14.12 -24.22 10.69
C LEU A 1020 14.47 -22.74 10.86
N ASN A 1021 15.73 -22.36 10.66
CA ASN A 1021 16.13 -20.95 10.70
C ASN A 1021 15.44 -20.14 9.61
N GLN A 1022 15.29 -20.70 8.40
CA GLN A 1022 14.54 -20.02 7.32
C GLN A 1022 13.05 -19.87 7.66
N ALA A 1023 12.50 -20.81 8.44
CA ALA A 1023 11.12 -20.80 8.91
C ALA A 1023 10.88 -19.94 10.17
N GLY A 1024 11.89 -19.17 10.62
CA GLY A 1024 11.77 -18.25 11.75
C GLY A 1024 12.16 -18.82 13.11
N TYR A 1025 12.64 -20.07 13.17
CA TYR A 1025 13.04 -20.72 14.43
C TYR A 1025 14.51 -20.50 14.81
N PHE A 1026 15.17 -19.44 14.32
CA PHE A 1026 16.62 -19.23 14.52
C PHE A 1026 17.05 -19.04 15.99
N ASN A 1027 16.17 -18.56 16.87
CA ASN A 1027 16.40 -18.47 18.31
C ASN A 1027 16.01 -19.75 19.06
N SER A 1028 15.37 -20.70 18.38
CA SER A 1028 14.75 -21.88 18.97
C SER A 1028 15.27 -23.19 18.36
N SER A 1029 16.14 -23.15 17.36
CA SER A 1029 16.74 -24.30 16.69
C SER A 1029 18.07 -24.69 17.35
N THR A 1030 18.66 -25.83 16.98
CA THR A 1030 19.89 -26.32 17.63
C THR A 1030 21.12 -25.60 17.06
N THR A 1031 21.95 -24.96 17.88
CA THR A 1031 23.19 -24.29 17.41
C THR A 1031 24.33 -25.27 17.05
N THR A 1032 24.04 -26.55 16.84
CA THR A 1032 25.01 -27.63 16.62
C THR A 1032 24.61 -28.51 15.44
N ALA A 1033 25.60 -29.02 14.71
CA ALA A 1033 25.39 -29.90 13.56
C ALA A 1033 25.05 -31.36 13.92
N ARG A 1034 25.10 -31.73 15.20
CA ARG A 1034 24.89 -33.11 15.68
C ARG A 1034 23.44 -33.54 15.51
N ALA A 1035 23.17 -34.73 15.00
CA ALA A 1035 21.79 -35.23 14.89
C ALA A 1035 21.09 -35.35 16.25
N TYR A 1036 21.79 -35.86 17.27
CA TYR A 1036 21.22 -36.03 18.61
C TYR A 1036 20.90 -34.71 19.34
N SER A 1037 21.37 -33.56 18.87
CA SER A 1037 20.95 -32.31 19.50
C SER A 1037 19.48 -32.00 19.26
N TRP A 1038 18.83 -32.67 18.32
CA TRP A 1038 17.42 -32.50 17.99
C TRP A 1038 16.47 -33.28 18.93
N GLN A 1039 16.98 -33.95 19.98
CA GLN A 1039 16.16 -34.69 20.96
C GLN A 1039 16.18 -34.03 22.34
N ARG A 1040 15.28 -34.43 23.25
CA ARG A 1040 15.35 -34.04 24.67
C ARG A 1040 16.48 -34.81 25.40
N PRO A 1041 17.22 -34.17 26.32
CA PRO A 1041 17.04 -32.81 26.82
C PRO A 1041 17.73 -31.69 26.01
N ASP A 1042 18.53 -32.04 25.00
CA ASP A 1042 19.42 -31.11 24.28
C ASP A 1042 18.66 -30.03 23.50
N TRP A 1043 17.48 -30.36 22.93
CA TRP A 1043 16.59 -29.38 22.31
C TRP A 1043 15.51 -28.90 23.29
N THR A 1044 15.79 -27.86 24.06
CA THR A 1044 14.85 -27.32 25.07
C THR A 1044 13.59 -26.69 24.47
N GLU A 1045 13.71 -26.16 23.26
CA GLU A 1045 12.64 -25.59 22.44
C GLU A 1045 12.00 -26.61 21.49
N GLY A 1046 12.28 -27.91 21.69
CA GLY A 1046 11.64 -29.02 20.99
C GLY A 1046 10.64 -29.78 21.87
N GLU A 1047 9.58 -30.30 21.28
CA GLU A 1047 8.61 -31.17 21.94
C GLU A 1047 8.60 -32.56 21.28
N VAL A 1048 8.57 -33.61 22.10
CA VAL A 1048 8.42 -34.99 21.63
C VAL A 1048 6.98 -35.19 21.15
N VAL A 1049 6.82 -35.95 20.07
CA VAL A 1049 5.51 -36.32 19.51
C VAL A 1049 5.39 -37.84 19.45
N ASP A 1050 4.21 -38.36 19.80
CA ASP A 1050 3.99 -39.80 19.99
C ASP A 1050 3.84 -40.59 18.67
N LYS A 1051 3.52 -39.91 17.57
CA LYS A 1051 3.33 -40.51 16.24
C LYS A 1051 3.87 -39.61 15.12
N PRO A 1052 4.34 -40.16 14.00
CA PRO A 1052 4.89 -39.36 12.90
C PRO A 1052 3.80 -38.53 12.21
N PHE A 1053 4.15 -37.31 11.84
CA PHE A 1053 3.33 -36.42 11.01
C PHE A 1053 4.19 -35.78 9.92
N TYR A 1054 3.57 -35.27 8.88
CA TYR A 1054 4.28 -34.59 7.79
C TYR A 1054 5.08 -33.40 8.34
N GLY A 1055 6.40 -33.42 8.13
CA GLY A 1055 7.40 -32.48 8.64
C GLY A 1055 7.88 -32.70 10.07
N ALA A 1056 7.48 -33.77 10.76
CA ALA A 1056 8.11 -34.18 12.01
C ALA A 1056 9.63 -34.36 11.83
N ILE A 1057 10.42 -33.91 12.80
CA ILE A 1057 11.86 -34.13 12.84
C ILE A 1057 12.09 -35.53 13.42
N ALA A 1058 12.54 -36.46 12.59
CA ALA A 1058 12.86 -37.83 13.00
C ALA A 1058 14.33 -37.92 13.37
N VAL A 1059 14.62 -38.20 14.64
CA VAL A 1059 15.98 -38.46 15.14
C VAL A 1059 16.21 -39.97 15.13
N MET A 1060 17.26 -40.43 14.47
CA MET A 1060 17.55 -41.85 14.28
C MET A 1060 18.47 -42.40 15.38
N ASN A 1061 18.34 -43.68 15.73
CA ASN A 1061 19.16 -44.34 16.75
C ASN A 1061 20.64 -44.59 16.36
N TYR A 1062 21.04 -44.15 15.18
CA TYR A 1062 22.41 -44.22 14.64
C TYR A 1062 22.97 -42.84 14.29
N SER A 1063 22.53 -41.76 14.97
CA SER A 1063 23.04 -40.39 14.82
C SER A 1063 22.71 -39.69 13.49
N HIS A 1064 21.48 -39.85 12.99
CA HIS A 1064 20.98 -39.13 11.80
C HIS A 1064 19.69 -38.35 12.10
N VAL A 1065 19.38 -37.31 11.30
CA VAL A 1065 18.16 -36.51 11.45
C VAL A 1065 17.60 -36.06 10.09
N GLY A 1066 16.28 -36.05 9.94
CA GLY A 1066 15.59 -35.57 8.74
C GLY A 1066 14.10 -35.32 8.98
N PHE A 1067 13.39 -34.82 7.96
CA PHE A 1067 11.96 -34.52 8.04
C PHE A 1067 11.11 -35.65 7.47
N VAL A 1068 10.07 -36.07 8.18
CA VAL A 1068 9.08 -37.03 7.67
C VAL A 1068 8.31 -36.39 6.50
N CYS A 1069 8.29 -37.02 5.34
CA CYS A 1069 7.60 -36.49 4.15
C CYS A 1069 6.50 -37.39 3.58
N GLY A 1070 6.39 -38.64 4.06
CA GLY A 1070 5.32 -39.56 3.63
C GLY A 1070 5.57 -41.02 4.03
N VAL A 1071 4.81 -41.94 3.45
CA VAL A 1071 4.99 -43.40 3.59
C VAL A 1071 5.04 -44.08 2.22
N ASN A 1072 5.67 -45.24 2.13
CA ASN A 1072 5.62 -46.07 0.92
C ASN A 1072 4.54 -47.17 1.02
N ARG A 1073 4.31 -47.91 -0.07
CA ARG A 1073 3.32 -49.03 -0.12
C ARG A 1073 3.54 -50.16 0.89
N GLN A 1074 4.73 -50.24 1.47
CA GLN A 1074 5.09 -51.25 2.48
C GLN A 1074 4.93 -50.73 3.91
N GLY A 1075 4.49 -49.47 4.09
CA GLY A 1075 4.33 -48.83 5.40
C GLY A 1075 5.62 -48.26 6.00
N ASN A 1076 6.72 -48.20 5.24
CA ASN A 1076 7.95 -47.57 5.70
C ASN A 1076 7.84 -46.04 5.61
N LEU A 1077 8.43 -45.33 6.59
CA LEU A 1077 8.50 -43.87 6.59
C LEU A 1077 9.48 -43.39 5.53
N LEU A 1078 9.18 -42.25 4.91
CA LEU A 1078 10.06 -41.56 3.99
C LEU A 1078 10.59 -40.30 4.68
N LEU A 1079 11.92 -40.17 4.72
CA LEU A 1079 12.59 -39.01 5.31
C LEU A 1079 13.29 -38.19 4.22
N LEU A 1080 12.99 -36.89 4.19
CA LEU A 1080 13.70 -35.87 3.43
C LEU A 1080 14.79 -35.25 4.30
N GLY A 1081 16.05 -35.37 3.89
CA GLY A 1081 17.17 -34.88 4.65
C GLY A 1081 18.46 -34.73 3.84
N GLY A 1082 19.41 -34.03 4.44
CA GLY A 1082 20.79 -33.92 3.96
C GLY A 1082 21.66 -35.06 4.48
N ASN A 1083 22.86 -35.22 3.92
CA ASN A 1083 23.83 -36.25 4.29
C ASN A 1083 23.28 -37.69 4.17
N GLN A 1084 22.49 -37.97 3.12
CA GLN A 1084 21.89 -39.30 2.88
C GLN A 1084 21.84 -39.64 1.37
N GLY A 1085 22.09 -40.91 1.00
CA GLY A 1085 21.74 -41.45 -0.33
C GLY A 1085 22.83 -42.22 -1.11
N GLY A 1086 23.83 -42.82 -0.44
CA GLY A 1086 24.93 -43.54 -1.09
C GLY A 1086 24.48 -44.60 -2.12
N ARG A 1087 24.68 -44.33 -3.42
CA ARG A 1087 24.48 -45.30 -4.52
C ARG A 1087 25.71 -46.19 -4.75
N GLY A 1088 26.10 -46.98 -3.77
CA GLY A 1088 27.16 -47.99 -3.92
C GLY A 1088 28.57 -47.46 -4.24
N VAL A 1089 29.58 -48.28 -3.95
CA VAL A 1089 31.05 -48.17 -4.14
C VAL A 1089 31.75 -46.87 -3.70
N THR A 1090 31.09 -45.71 -3.58
CA THR A 1090 31.73 -44.41 -3.31
C THR A 1090 31.33 -43.72 -1.99
N ASN A 1091 30.38 -44.24 -1.21
CA ASN A 1091 29.89 -43.65 0.06
C ASN A 1091 29.52 -42.13 0.01
N LEU A 1092 29.24 -41.58 -1.17
CA LEU A 1092 28.97 -40.14 -1.34
C LEU A 1092 27.52 -39.79 -0.99
N GLN A 1093 27.33 -38.69 -0.25
CA GLN A 1093 26.03 -38.26 0.26
C GLN A 1093 25.41 -37.09 -0.53
N GLY A 1094 24.12 -36.82 -0.30
CA GLY A 1094 23.38 -35.71 -0.92
C GLY A 1094 22.10 -35.35 -0.16
N ILE A 1095 21.25 -34.52 -0.80
CA ILE A 1095 19.89 -34.22 -0.32
C ILE A 1095 18.94 -35.18 -1.03
N THR A 1096 18.38 -36.14 -0.31
CA THR A 1096 17.57 -37.21 -0.91
C THR A 1096 16.35 -37.55 -0.05
N ILE A 1097 15.46 -38.38 -0.61
CA ILE A 1097 14.36 -39.02 0.12
C ILE A 1097 14.74 -40.50 0.29
N SER A 1098 14.81 -40.97 1.53
CA SER A 1098 15.21 -42.34 1.86
C SER A 1098 14.15 -43.00 2.74
N ARG A 1099 13.97 -44.31 2.58
CA ARG A 1099 13.02 -45.08 3.41
C ARG A 1099 13.67 -45.53 4.71
N THR A 1100 12.91 -45.52 5.80
CA THR A 1100 13.35 -46.05 7.10
C THR A 1100 12.23 -46.83 7.77
N SER A 1101 12.62 -47.83 8.57
CA SER A 1101 11.71 -48.45 9.54
C SER A 1101 11.44 -47.49 10.69
N ILE A 1102 10.22 -47.50 11.21
CA ILE A 1102 9.85 -46.75 12.43
C ILE A 1102 10.63 -47.24 13.65
N ALA A 1103 11.08 -48.50 13.65
CA ALA A 1103 11.89 -49.08 14.73
C ALA A 1103 13.30 -48.47 14.82
N SER A 1104 13.76 -47.79 13.77
CA SER A 1104 15.06 -47.10 13.73
C SER A 1104 14.97 -45.64 14.20
N VAL A 1105 13.77 -45.13 14.45
CA VAL A 1105 13.53 -43.77 14.95
C VAL A 1105 13.60 -43.79 16.48
N LEU A 1106 14.46 -42.94 17.04
CA LEU A 1106 14.62 -42.75 18.48
C LEU A 1106 13.50 -41.87 19.05
N CYS A 1107 13.18 -40.76 18.37
CA CYS A 1107 12.03 -39.92 18.68
C CYS A 1107 11.57 -39.09 17.47
N PHE A 1108 10.30 -38.68 17.50
CA PHE A 1108 9.77 -37.63 16.63
C PHE A 1108 9.68 -36.34 17.43
N MET A 1109 10.11 -35.25 16.80
CA MET A 1109 10.25 -33.96 17.44
C MET A 1109 9.56 -32.88 16.61
N LYS A 1110 9.05 -31.84 17.28
CA LYS A 1110 8.51 -30.62 16.67
C LYS A 1110 8.98 -29.39 17.44
N PRO A 1111 9.01 -28.19 16.84
CA PRO A 1111 9.20 -26.96 17.59
C PRO A 1111 8.12 -26.80 18.66
N LYS A 1112 8.53 -26.29 19.83
CA LYS A 1112 7.63 -26.02 20.95
C LYS A 1112 6.52 -25.05 20.55
N GLY A 1113 5.28 -25.36 20.93
CA GLY A 1113 4.11 -24.54 20.58
C GLY A 1113 3.61 -24.69 19.13
N TYR A 1114 4.23 -25.53 18.31
CA TYR A 1114 3.64 -25.91 17.02
C TYR A 1114 2.50 -26.91 17.25
N GLU A 1115 1.25 -26.52 16.96
CA GLU A 1115 0.11 -27.43 16.97
C GLU A 1115 0.09 -28.22 15.66
N VAL A 1116 -0.01 -29.56 15.76
CA VAL A 1116 0.00 -30.45 14.59
C VAL A 1116 -1.46 -30.68 14.15
N PRO A 1117 -1.88 -30.19 12.97
CA PRO A 1117 -3.20 -30.49 12.42
C PRO A 1117 -3.40 -31.99 12.21
N ASP A 1118 -4.63 -32.47 12.41
CA ASP A 1118 -4.96 -33.91 12.29
C ASP A 1118 -4.63 -34.49 10.91
N GLU A 1119 -4.77 -33.67 9.86
CA GLU A 1119 -4.46 -34.03 8.48
C GLU A 1119 -2.96 -34.32 8.24
N HIS A 1120 -2.04 -33.73 9.01
CA HIS A 1120 -0.61 -34.02 8.88
C HIS A 1120 -0.23 -35.41 9.40
N TYR A 1121 -1.07 -36.03 10.24
CA TYR A 1121 -0.88 -37.43 10.63
C TYR A 1121 -1.29 -38.41 9.53
N ASN A 1122 -2.07 -37.97 8.53
CA ASN A 1122 -2.45 -38.76 7.36
C ASN A 1122 -1.35 -38.69 6.29
N LEU A 1123 -0.20 -39.31 6.59
CA LEU A 1123 0.97 -39.29 5.71
C LEU A 1123 0.64 -39.81 4.30
N GLN A 1124 0.99 -39.01 3.28
CA GLN A 1124 0.74 -39.36 1.88
C GLN A 1124 1.50 -40.62 1.47
N LEU A 1125 0.83 -41.46 0.68
CA LEU A 1125 1.44 -42.63 0.04
C LEU A 1125 2.27 -42.18 -1.18
N ILE A 1126 3.59 -42.29 -1.10
CA ILE A 1126 4.50 -41.88 -2.17
C ILE A 1126 5.14 -43.12 -2.81
N ASP A 1127 4.88 -43.34 -4.10
CA ASP A 1127 5.37 -44.49 -4.88
C ASP A 1127 6.81 -44.26 -5.37
N ILE A 1128 7.77 -44.34 -4.44
CA ILE A 1128 9.20 -44.19 -4.75
C ILE A 1128 9.98 -45.39 -4.19
N ASN A 1129 10.74 -46.06 -5.06
CA ASN A 1129 11.64 -47.15 -4.68
C ASN A 1129 13.01 -46.57 -4.26
N THR A 1130 13.18 -46.30 -2.97
CA THR A 1130 14.38 -45.64 -2.41
C THR A 1130 15.23 -46.60 -1.58
N ILE A 1131 16.50 -46.23 -1.39
CA ILE A 1131 17.45 -46.99 -0.57
C ILE A 1131 17.04 -46.90 0.90
N GLU A 1132 17.22 -48.00 1.64
CA GLU A 1132 16.96 -48.06 3.08
C GLU A 1132 18.08 -47.37 3.84
N MET A 1133 17.70 -46.45 4.71
CA MET A 1133 18.65 -45.68 5.51
C MET A 1133 19.20 -46.52 6.67
N ASN A 1134 20.53 -46.51 6.82
CA ASN A 1134 21.28 -47.14 7.90
C ASN A 1134 22.55 -46.32 8.20
N TYR A 1135 23.37 -46.80 9.14
CA TYR A 1135 24.60 -46.09 9.53
C TYR A 1135 25.57 -45.92 8.34
N GLU A 1136 25.83 -46.98 7.57
CA GLU A 1136 26.85 -47.01 6.48
C GLU A 1136 26.53 -46.09 5.29
N ASN A 1137 25.26 -45.73 5.10
CA ASN A 1137 24.83 -44.86 4.02
C ASN A 1137 24.36 -43.47 4.51
N THR A 1138 24.69 -43.12 5.75
CA THR A 1138 24.54 -41.78 6.36
C THR A 1138 25.81 -41.26 7.05
N HIS A 1139 26.78 -42.12 7.34
CA HIS A 1139 28.09 -41.86 7.96
C HIS A 1139 29.17 -42.69 7.26
#